data_AF-A0A1H6ED03-F1
#
_entry.id   AF-A0A1H6ED03-F1
#
_cell.length_a   1.000
_cell.length_b   1.000
_cell.length_c   1.000
_cell.angle_alpha   90.00
_cell.angle_beta   90.00
_cell.angle_gamma   90.00
#
_symmetry.space_group_name_H-M   'P 1'
#
loop_
_entity.id
_entity.type
_entity.pdbx_description
1 polymer ?
#
loop_
_entity_poly.entity_id
_entity_poly.type
_entity_poly.pdbx_seq_one_letter_code
_entity_poly.pdbx_strand_id
1 'polypeptide(L)'
;MLRTYGYGFDVAGNPTSVTSPEGHVTKQTFDALNRATSLIEPVSGSESITTTFGYDATGTRTRLTDGRGNATWTSYNSLGLAETVTEPATTAHPNAADRTWTHIYDAAGNQKATIQPGEVRIDRTFDHLGRLTKETGAGGGAAASERAFGYDLASRLTTAGDLTVDYNDRSLPLKISRGTAQETAYGYDDGGNLAQRIDAAGTATFTWDGANRLETTTDPLTNRTLTYGYDPASRLKTITATSGQASTQTIDYDNMDRITGQTLQNGSGTQLAKITYGWDKDNNLTTKTTAGTAGAGTNTYGYDHAGRLTSWTAPGGAVTAYEWDASGNRTKAGNKTFAYDERNRLTSGDGTDYTYTPRGTLATQTKAGTTTNYTFNAFDQLIADGDSLYSYDAIGRMTTRIRGTAKQSFAYSGLGNDLAAITDSSGAVQAKYSRDINGGLLSLQEGAGAAAATLSDLHGDLVATFTANLQTSTAYDPFGTAIAQTGTKTNLGYQGEYTDPDTGKVNMHARWYQPDTSTFSSRDTATLNPNPSVQANRYTYANASPLIGTDPTGHATVINGGSIAGNASYTPGVGSKSVSEIYAQYGIMFGGGSGFREDIGGGAIACDIWSCDSAEVIDPTWIQQIEWNPGFSQDELARLGWKVMPNGRLVDQPNFWFASEKVQNEYMTKWSPLLTNDDLAFNWVAAGGLASIEAMENAARRNPNDPRLAGFKLMSQENYSGTLKRSKGIKPGSRNYAAYTTRDSSTDQRYGYYTKYKRLIKLKTIINEAAKEHGIDRNALAAVLIYEMSHWEPTGGYPGDAVGEKEGWQDWTSLGIGQMQIGTAREMMKEYYGDMGKNLSNRAIGGILNHDTRMAVRLAAAYMRYLKKTIKVPGGPHRNGKENTTRHINDWEAAVAYGVKPTDFAKWRSGGPAPTAEAQKRWNAIYGWVRSAANEYWDCVSSTSCKEPASDYNSWQ
;
A
#
# COMPACT_ATOMS: atom_id res chain seq x y z
N MET A 1 -8.18 -13.46 32.77
CA MET A 1 -9.61 -13.46 32.41
C MET A 1 -9.70 -13.86 30.95
N LEU A 2 -10.62 -14.75 30.60
CA LEU A 2 -10.91 -15.08 29.21
C LEU A 2 -11.84 -14.01 28.64
N ARG A 3 -11.52 -13.49 27.46
CA ARG A 3 -12.45 -12.73 26.63
C ARG A 3 -13.13 -13.70 25.67
N THR A 4 -14.38 -13.45 25.37
CA THR A 4 -15.13 -14.26 24.42
C THR A 4 -15.83 -13.32 23.46
N TYR A 5 -15.56 -13.49 22.17
CA TYR A 5 -16.38 -12.93 21.10
C TYR A 5 -17.40 -13.99 20.69
N GLY A 6 -18.64 -13.57 20.47
CA GLY A 6 -19.69 -14.42 19.90
C GLY A 6 -19.97 -14.02 18.46
N TYR A 7 -20.15 -14.98 17.57
CA TYR A 7 -20.52 -14.74 16.17
C TYR A 7 -21.79 -15.51 15.83
N GLY A 8 -22.75 -14.83 15.21
CA GLY A 8 -23.95 -15.44 14.65
C GLY A 8 -23.92 -15.43 13.14
N PHE A 9 -24.34 -16.52 12.50
CA PHE A 9 -24.36 -16.68 11.05
C PHE A 9 -25.76 -17.05 10.56
N ASP A 10 -26.11 -16.62 9.35
CA ASP A 10 -27.29 -17.15 8.65
C ASP A 10 -26.96 -18.47 7.93
N VAL A 11 -27.95 -19.04 7.24
CA VAL A 11 -27.80 -20.30 6.49
C VAL A 11 -26.84 -20.21 5.30
N ALA A 12 -26.55 -18.99 4.82
CA ALA A 12 -25.61 -18.74 3.73
C ALA A 12 -24.18 -18.47 4.25
N GLY A 13 -23.98 -18.45 5.57
CA GLY A 13 -22.69 -18.20 6.21
C GLY A 13 -22.36 -16.71 6.38
N ASN A 14 -23.32 -15.80 6.20
CA ASN A 14 -23.09 -14.37 6.43
C ASN A 14 -23.04 -14.06 7.93
N PRO A 15 -22.09 -13.24 8.41
CA PRO A 15 -22.01 -12.85 9.82
C PRO A 15 -23.12 -11.87 10.19
N THR A 16 -24.22 -12.37 10.75
CA THR A 16 -25.41 -11.58 11.13
C THR A 16 -25.27 -10.88 12.46
N SER A 17 -24.36 -11.33 13.32
CA SER A 17 -24.08 -10.66 14.59
C SER A 17 -22.67 -10.91 15.10
N VAL A 18 -22.13 -9.90 15.78
CA VAL A 18 -20.89 -9.97 16.58
C VAL A 18 -21.23 -9.52 17.99
N THR A 19 -20.92 -10.36 18.97
CA THR A 19 -21.09 -10.06 20.40
C THR A 19 -19.72 -9.77 20.99
N SER A 20 -19.53 -8.57 21.54
CA SER A 20 -18.29 -8.16 22.19
C SER A 20 -18.06 -8.91 23.51
N PRO A 21 -16.83 -8.90 24.05
CA PRO A 21 -16.53 -9.43 25.38
C PRO A 21 -17.32 -8.81 26.54
N GLU A 22 -17.83 -7.58 26.42
CA GLU A 22 -18.80 -6.99 27.35
C GLU A 22 -20.27 -7.35 27.03
N GLY A 23 -20.51 -8.21 26.04
CA GLY A 23 -21.84 -8.73 25.70
C GLY A 23 -22.65 -7.85 24.74
N HIS A 24 -22.03 -6.88 24.10
CA HIS A 24 -22.70 -5.91 23.24
C HIS A 24 -22.87 -6.50 21.84
N VAL A 25 -24.08 -6.48 21.27
CA VAL A 25 -24.38 -7.20 20.03
C VAL A 25 -24.56 -6.25 18.86
N THR A 26 -23.54 -6.15 18.00
CA THR A 26 -23.63 -5.51 16.69
C THR A 26 -24.26 -6.49 15.70
N LYS A 27 -25.18 -6.02 14.85
CA LYS A 27 -25.88 -6.86 13.87
C LYS A 27 -25.70 -6.35 12.45
N GLN A 28 -25.76 -7.26 11.49
CA GLN A 28 -25.83 -6.96 10.07
C GLN A 28 -26.97 -7.74 9.42
N THR A 29 -27.62 -7.13 8.45
CA THR A 29 -28.60 -7.80 7.58
C THR A 29 -28.03 -7.95 6.19
N PHE A 30 -28.44 -8.97 5.46
CA PHE A 30 -27.94 -9.26 4.11
C PHE A 30 -29.11 -9.42 3.13
N ASP A 31 -28.89 -9.10 1.87
CA ASP A 31 -29.81 -9.45 0.79
C ASP A 31 -29.59 -10.88 0.26
N ALA A 32 -30.40 -11.29 -0.72
CA ALA A 32 -30.30 -12.62 -1.32
C ALA A 32 -28.99 -12.89 -2.08
N LEU A 33 -28.16 -11.87 -2.30
CA LEU A 33 -26.84 -11.96 -2.93
C LEU A 33 -25.71 -11.84 -1.90
N ASN A 34 -26.00 -12.04 -0.61
CA ASN A 34 -25.03 -11.98 0.49
C ASN A 34 -24.35 -10.60 0.66
N ARG A 35 -25.01 -9.52 0.24
CA ARG A 35 -24.51 -8.15 0.41
C ARG A 35 -25.14 -7.52 1.66
N ALA A 36 -24.32 -6.90 2.50
CA ALA A 36 -24.80 -6.25 3.73
C ALA A 36 -25.75 -5.08 3.40
N THR A 37 -26.99 -5.12 3.88
CA THR A 37 -28.00 -4.08 3.67
C THR A 37 -28.16 -3.14 4.86
N SER A 38 -27.75 -3.56 6.05
CA SER A 38 -27.67 -2.69 7.22
C SER A 38 -26.58 -3.10 8.21
N LEU A 39 -26.12 -2.12 8.98
CA LEU A 39 -25.30 -2.26 10.18
C LEU A 39 -26.09 -1.65 11.34
N ILE A 40 -26.28 -2.43 12.41
CA ILE A 40 -27.04 -2.04 13.60
C ILE A 40 -26.11 -2.14 14.80
N GLU A 41 -25.77 -1.00 15.41
CA GLU A 41 -24.86 -0.92 16.54
C GLU A 41 -25.61 -0.46 17.79
N PRO A 42 -25.57 -1.22 18.90
CA PRO A 42 -26.20 -0.78 20.14
C PRO A 42 -25.44 0.40 20.71
N VAL A 43 -26.16 1.40 21.24
CA VAL A 43 -25.56 2.48 22.05
C VAL A 43 -25.98 2.37 23.50
N SER A 44 -27.09 1.68 23.78
CA SER A 44 -27.52 1.32 25.13
C SER A 44 -28.26 -0.02 25.10
N GLY A 45 -28.87 -0.43 26.22
CA GLY A 45 -29.72 -1.61 26.27
C GLY A 45 -31.04 -1.48 25.50
N SER A 46 -31.43 -0.25 25.11
CA SER A 46 -32.72 0.04 24.46
C SER A 46 -32.61 0.81 23.15
N GLU A 47 -31.43 1.31 22.80
CA GLU A 47 -31.22 2.17 21.63
C GLU A 47 -30.10 1.62 20.74
N SER A 48 -30.21 1.83 19.44
CA SER A 48 -29.21 1.42 18.45
C SER A 48 -29.16 2.40 17.29
N ILE A 49 -27.97 2.53 16.71
CA ILE A 49 -27.73 3.23 15.45
C ILE A 49 -28.02 2.25 14.32
N THR A 50 -28.73 2.69 13.28
CA THR A 50 -28.93 1.88 12.06
C THR A 50 -28.37 2.63 10.86
N THR A 51 -27.34 2.05 10.24
CA THR A 51 -26.79 2.50 8.95
C THR A 51 -27.29 1.55 7.87
N THR A 52 -27.74 2.07 6.72
CA THR A 52 -28.25 1.22 5.63
C THR A 52 -27.52 1.42 4.32
N PHE A 53 -27.47 0.35 3.52
CA PHE A 53 -26.76 0.30 2.25
C PHE A 53 -27.74 -0.05 1.13
N GLY A 54 -27.61 0.64 0.00
CA GLY A 54 -28.33 0.34 -1.23
C GLY A 54 -27.38 -0.06 -2.34
N TYR A 55 -27.83 -0.96 -3.21
CA TYR A 55 -27.04 -1.51 -4.30
C TYR A 55 -27.75 -1.40 -5.64
N ASP A 56 -26.99 -1.29 -6.71
CA ASP A 56 -27.51 -1.50 -8.06
C ASP A 56 -27.60 -2.99 -8.43
N ALA A 57 -28.10 -3.25 -9.65
CA ALA A 57 -28.24 -4.58 -10.21
C ALA A 57 -26.89 -5.30 -10.48
N THR A 58 -25.78 -4.57 -10.51
CA THR A 58 -24.43 -5.13 -10.78
C THR A 58 -23.72 -5.61 -9.52
N GLY A 59 -24.21 -5.27 -8.34
CA GLY A 59 -23.50 -5.59 -7.10
C GLY A 59 -23.03 -4.37 -6.31
N THR A 60 -23.03 -3.19 -6.93
CA THR A 60 -22.24 -2.04 -6.45
C THR A 60 -23.05 -1.15 -5.52
N ARG A 61 -22.43 -0.67 -4.42
CA ARG A 61 -23.11 0.13 -3.38
C ARG A 61 -23.40 1.55 -3.85
N THR A 62 -24.63 1.83 -4.26
CA THR A 62 -25.08 3.14 -4.75
C THR A 62 -25.63 4.08 -3.69
N ARG A 63 -25.92 3.58 -2.47
CA ARG A 63 -26.42 4.41 -1.37
C ARG A 63 -25.80 4.01 -0.04
N LEU A 64 -25.42 5.01 0.74
CA LEU A 64 -25.15 4.93 2.17
C LEU A 64 -26.12 5.86 2.89
N THR A 65 -26.87 5.36 3.87
CA THR A 65 -27.71 6.21 4.73
C THR A 65 -27.20 6.10 6.16
N ASP A 66 -26.78 7.23 6.73
CA ASP A 66 -26.22 7.30 8.07
C ASP A 66 -27.29 7.10 9.17
N GLY A 67 -26.85 7.02 10.43
CA GLY A 67 -27.75 6.80 11.56
C GLY A 67 -28.77 7.91 11.81
N ARG A 68 -28.58 9.11 11.23
CA ARG A 68 -29.55 10.22 11.27
C ARG A 68 -30.51 10.20 10.08
N GLY A 69 -30.40 9.23 9.17
CA GLY A 69 -31.25 9.10 8.00
C GLY A 69 -30.77 9.91 6.79
N ASN A 70 -29.56 10.48 6.82
CA ASN A 70 -29.03 11.27 5.71
C ASN A 70 -28.34 10.36 4.70
N ALA A 71 -28.76 10.46 3.43
CA ALA A 71 -28.28 9.59 2.36
C ALA A 71 -27.21 10.25 1.48
N THR A 72 -26.09 9.54 1.31
CA THR A 72 -25.09 9.79 0.27
C THR A 72 -25.30 8.80 -0.86
N TRP A 73 -25.34 9.30 -2.09
CA TRP A 73 -25.54 8.52 -3.30
C TRP A 73 -24.25 8.46 -4.12
N THR A 74 -23.98 7.30 -4.71
CA THR A 74 -22.83 7.10 -5.60
C THR A 74 -23.31 6.48 -6.91
N SER A 75 -22.99 7.11 -8.04
CA SER A 75 -23.15 6.49 -9.36
C SER A 75 -21.84 5.87 -9.82
N TYR A 76 -21.94 4.88 -10.69
CA TYR A 76 -20.78 4.18 -11.24
C TYR A 76 -20.82 4.21 -12.76
N ASN A 77 -19.66 4.34 -13.38
CA ASN A 77 -19.53 4.23 -14.82
C ASN A 77 -19.51 2.76 -15.28
N SER A 78 -19.39 2.51 -16.58
CA SER A 78 -19.35 1.15 -17.14
C SER A 78 -18.13 0.32 -16.74
N LEU A 79 -17.11 0.92 -16.13
CA LEU A 79 -15.94 0.22 -15.58
C LEU A 79 -16.13 -0.14 -14.09
N GLY A 80 -17.29 0.17 -13.50
CA GLY A 80 -17.56 -0.02 -12.08
C GLY A 80 -16.86 1.01 -11.18
N LEU A 81 -16.34 2.10 -11.74
CA LEU A 81 -15.65 3.17 -11.00
C LEU A 81 -16.64 4.28 -10.62
N ALA A 82 -16.51 4.83 -9.41
CA ALA A 82 -17.40 5.87 -8.89
C ALA A 82 -17.35 7.14 -9.74
N GLU A 83 -18.45 7.47 -10.42
CA GLU A 83 -18.55 8.61 -11.33
C GLU A 83 -19.06 9.87 -10.62
N THR A 84 -20.09 9.75 -9.80
CA THR A 84 -20.58 10.86 -8.98
C THR A 84 -20.78 10.43 -7.55
N VAL A 85 -20.50 11.33 -6.61
CA VAL A 85 -20.87 11.21 -5.20
C VAL A 85 -21.72 12.41 -4.84
N THR A 86 -22.98 12.19 -4.50
CA THR A 86 -23.93 13.23 -4.11
C THR A 86 -24.28 13.08 -2.64
N GLU A 87 -23.90 14.07 -1.85
CA GLU A 87 -24.18 14.09 -0.41
C GLU A 87 -25.55 14.70 -0.07
N PRO A 88 -26.03 14.55 1.19
CA PRO A 88 -27.29 15.13 1.64
C PRO A 88 -27.42 16.64 1.34
N ALA A 89 -28.62 17.08 0.98
CA ALA A 89 -28.93 18.50 0.90
C ALA A 89 -28.92 19.13 2.30
N THR A 90 -28.50 20.39 2.40
CA THR A 90 -28.53 21.15 3.66
C THR A 90 -29.25 22.47 3.41
N THR A 91 -29.69 23.15 4.46
CA THR A 91 -30.30 24.49 4.33
C THR A 91 -29.39 25.48 3.58
N ALA A 92 -28.07 25.45 3.86
CA ALA A 92 -27.10 26.32 3.20
C ALA A 92 -26.73 25.87 1.77
N HIS A 93 -26.86 24.58 1.46
CA HIS A 93 -26.45 23.99 0.19
C HIS A 93 -27.53 22.99 -0.32
N PRO A 94 -28.68 23.50 -0.79
CA PRO A 94 -29.80 22.64 -1.21
C PRO A 94 -29.58 22.03 -2.60
N ASN A 95 -28.88 22.74 -3.50
CA ASN A 95 -28.76 22.35 -4.90
C ASN A 95 -27.77 21.18 -5.06
N ALA A 96 -28.04 20.30 -6.03
CA ALA A 96 -27.17 19.14 -6.31
C ALA A 96 -25.73 19.54 -6.67
N ALA A 97 -25.54 20.65 -7.40
CA ALA A 97 -24.21 21.15 -7.77
C ALA A 97 -23.36 21.55 -6.56
N ASP A 98 -24.00 21.97 -5.46
CA ASP A 98 -23.32 22.35 -4.21
C ASP A 98 -22.98 21.14 -3.33
N ARG A 99 -23.28 19.93 -3.79
CA ARG A 99 -23.12 18.70 -3.02
C ARG A 99 -22.77 17.46 -3.83
N THR A 100 -22.30 17.64 -5.06
CA THR A 100 -21.92 16.54 -5.95
C THR A 100 -20.46 16.67 -6.35
N TRP A 101 -19.71 15.60 -6.10
CA TRP A 101 -18.38 15.39 -6.66
C TRP A 101 -18.51 14.55 -7.93
N THR A 102 -17.83 14.95 -8.99
CA THR A 102 -17.81 14.22 -10.27
C THR A 102 -16.38 13.80 -10.58
N HIS A 103 -16.18 12.49 -10.77
CA HIS A 103 -14.92 11.90 -11.15
C HIS A 103 -14.95 11.56 -12.64
N ILE A 104 -13.91 11.96 -13.36
CA ILE A 104 -13.79 11.72 -14.79
C ILE A 104 -12.59 10.83 -15.01
N TYR A 105 -12.80 9.72 -15.72
CA TYR A 105 -11.79 8.70 -15.98
C TYR A 105 -11.33 8.73 -17.45
N ASP A 106 -10.14 8.21 -17.71
CA ASP A 106 -9.71 7.80 -19.04
C ASP A 106 -10.16 6.36 -19.36
N ALA A 107 -9.80 5.86 -20.54
CA ALA A 107 -10.17 4.51 -20.97
C ALA A 107 -9.45 3.38 -20.19
N ALA A 108 -8.36 3.71 -19.49
CA ALA A 108 -7.63 2.77 -18.63
C ALA A 108 -8.14 2.78 -17.18
N GLY A 109 -9.12 3.62 -16.87
CA GLY A 109 -9.67 3.75 -15.51
C GLY A 109 -8.90 4.71 -14.61
N ASN A 110 -7.95 5.49 -15.14
CA ASN A 110 -7.25 6.50 -14.35
C ASN A 110 -8.14 7.75 -14.19
N GLN A 111 -8.21 8.31 -12.98
CA GLN A 111 -9.04 9.48 -12.68
C GLN A 111 -8.42 10.79 -13.19
N LYS A 112 -8.59 11.09 -14.48
CA LYS A 112 -8.03 12.30 -15.13
C LYS A 112 -8.58 13.62 -14.61
N ALA A 113 -9.75 13.66 -13.98
CA ALA A 113 -10.24 14.88 -13.36
C ALA A 113 -11.22 14.62 -12.20
N THR A 114 -11.34 15.62 -11.34
CA THR A 114 -12.37 15.71 -10.30
C THR A 114 -12.96 17.11 -10.32
N ILE A 115 -14.28 17.19 -10.45
CA ILE A 115 -15.04 18.42 -10.25
C ILE A 115 -15.65 18.31 -8.85
N GLN A 116 -15.36 19.27 -8.00
CA GLN A 116 -15.92 19.37 -6.65
C GLN A 116 -16.91 20.55 -6.59
N PRO A 117 -17.81 20.57 -5.59
CA PRO A 117 -18.69 21.72 -5.37
C PRO A 117 -17.93 23.05 -5.19
N GLY A 118 -18.57 24.16 -5.57
CA GLY A 118 -17.96 25.50 -5.47
C GLY A 118 -16.92 25.81 -6.55
N GLU A 119 -17.13 25.29 -7.76
CA GLU A 119 -16.29 25.53 -8.95
C GLU A 119 -14.83 25.07 -8.79
N VAL A 120 -14.56 24.11 -7.92
CA VAL A 120 -13.22 23.55 -7.75
C VAL A 120 -13.03 22.40 -8.74
N ARG A 121 -11.90 22.42 -9.46
CA ARG A 121 -11.51 21.37 -10.40
C ARG A 121 -10.06 20.95 -10.18
N ILE A 122 -9.84 19.64 -10.12
CA ILE A 122 -8.52 19.03 -10.10
C ILE A 122 -8.37 18.21 -11.38
N ASP A 123 -7.41 18.56 -12.23
CA ASP A 123 -7.02 17.78 -13.40
C ASP A 123 -5.76 16.96 -13.10
N ARG A 124 -5.68 15.74 -13.64
CA ARG A 124 -4.59 14.79 -13.42
C ARG A 124 -4.06 14.27 -14.75
N THR A 125 -2.74 14.08 -14.82
CA THR A 125 -2.11 13.36 -15.94
C THR A 125 -1.39 12.14 -15.42
N PHE A 126 -1.40 11.08 -16.23
CA PHE A 126 -0.76 9.81 -15.91
C PHE A 126 0.22 9.44 -17.02
N ASP A 127 1.26 8.70 -16.67
CA ASP A 127 2.11 8.04 -17.68
C ASP A 127 1.46 6.76 -18.22
N HIS A 128 2.16 6.07 -19.12
CA HIS A 128 1.65 4.85 -19.75
C HIS A 128 1.53 3.65 -18.79
N LEU A 129 2.07 3.74 -17.57
CA LEU A 129 1.91 2.74 -16.51
C LEU A 129 0.77 3.09 -15.54
N GLY A 130 0.02 4.17 -15.81
CA GLY A 130 -1.05 4.65 -14.94
C GLY A 130 -0.55 5.37 -13.69
N ARG A 131 0.72 5.79 -13.65
CA ARG A 131 1.28 6.51 -12.49
C ARG A 131 1.00 8.01 -12.63
N LEU A 132 0.55 8.64 -11.55
CA LEU A 132 0.21 10.07 -11.52
C LEU A 132 1.47 10.92 -11.73
N THR A 133 1.55 11.71 -12.80
CA THR A 133 2.70 12.58 -13.10
C THR A 133 2.46 14.04 -12.81
N LYS A 134 1.19 14.46 -12.77
CA LYS A 134 0.82 15.86 -12.52
C LYS A 134 -0.60 15.98 -11.98
N GLU A 135 -0.81 16.93 -11.07
CA GLU A 135 -2.11 17.44 -10.68
C GLU A 135 -2.14 18.97 -10.81
N THR A 136 -3.23 19.52 -11.33
CA THR A 136 -3.50 20.98 -11.30
C THR A 136 -4.87 21.22 -10.70
N GLY A 137 -4.90 21.96 -9.59
CA GLY A 137 -6.12 22.37 -8.91
C GLY A 137 -6.42 23.85 -9.13
N ALA A 138 -7.67 24.18 -9.44
CA ALA A 138 -8.15 25.56 -9.58
C ALA A 138 -9.55 25.72 -8.96
N GLY A 139 -9.92 26.95 -8.61
CA GLY A 139 -11.23 27.32 -8.04
C GLY A 139 -11.22 27.49 -6.52
N GLY A 140 -12.41 27.66 -5.93
CA GLY A 140 -12.58 27.65 -4.46
C GLY A 140 -12.03 28.89 -3.74
N GLY A 141 -11.83 30.00 -4.45
CA GLY A 141 -11.34 31.27 -3.89
C GLY A 141 -9.83 31.37 -3.69
N ALA A 142 -9.06 30.38 -4.16
CA ALA A 142 -7.60 30.35 -4.09
C ALA A 142 -6.96 30.39 -5.48
N ALA A 143 -5.68 30.77 -5.53
CA ALA A 143 -4.88 30.68 -6.76
C ALA A 143 -4.73 29.22 -7.18
N ALA A 144 -4.62 29.00 -8.49
CA ALA A 144 -4.37 27.66 -9.03
C ALA A 144 -3.02 27.12 -8.52
N SER A 145 -3.00 25.83 -8.19
CA SER A 145 -1.85 25.13 -7.62
C SER A 145 -1.53 23.87 -8.42
N GLU A 146 -0.24 23.56 -8.56
CA GLU A 146 0.25 22.42 -9.32
C GLU A 146 1.10 21.50 -8.44
N ARG A 147 0.99 20.19 -8.68
CA ARG A 147 1.85 19.15 -8.12
C ARG A 147 2.39 18.33 -9.28
N ALA A 148 3.68 18.02 -9.26
CA ALA A 148 4.33 17.23 -10.30
C ALA A 148 5.08 16.06 -9.66
N PHE A 149 5.07 14.90 -10.30
CA PHE A 149 5.64 13.67 -9.76
C PHE A 149 6.48 12.96 -10.83
N GLY A 150 7.66 12.50 -10.43
CA GLY A 150 8.57 11.72 -11.25
C GLY A 150 8.81 10.34 -10.65
N TYR A 151 9.04 9.35 -11.52
CA TYR A 151 9.29 7.97 -11.11
C TYR A 151 10.48 7.40 -11.86
N ASP A 152 11.15 6.44 -11.25
CA ASP A 152 12.12 5.60 -11.95
C ASP A 152 11.46 4.42 -12.68
N LEU A 153 12.28 3.57 -13.29
CA LEU A 153 11.84 2.37 -14.02
C LEU A 153 11.27 1.29 -13.09
N ALA A 154 11.57 1.33 -11.79
CA ALA A 154 10.99 0.44 -10.79
C ALA A 154 9.65 0.96 -10.24
N SER A 155 9.15 2.08 -10.79
CA SER A 155 7.92 2.74 -10.32
C SER A 155 7.99 3.29 -8.90
N ARG A 156 9.20 3.64 -8.46
CA ARG A 156 9.43 4.35 -7.21
C ARG A 156 9.40 5.84 -7.47
N LEU A 157 8.79 6.60 -6.56
CA LEU A 157 8.70 8.06 -6.62
C LEU A 157 10.10 8.65 -6.46
N THR A 158 10.62 9.34 -7.47
CA THR A 158 11.93 10.00 -7.43
C THR A 158 11.83 11.51 -7.27
N THR A 159 10.72 12.12 -7.67
CA THR A 159 10.47 13.56 -7.45
C THR A 159 9.01 13.83 -7.10
N ALA A 160 8.78 14.83 -6.25
CA ALA A 160 7.45 15.37 -5.95
C ALA A 160 7.54 16.89 -5.73
N GLY A 161 7.24 17.67 -6.77
CA GLY A 161 7.49 19.11 -6.78
C GLY A 161 8.98 19.40 -6.65
N ASP A 162 9.37 20.08 -5.57
CA ASP A 162 10.76 20.38 -5.23
C ASP A 162 11.44 19.31 -4.35
N LEU A 163 10.73 18.23 -4.01
CA LEU A 163 11.29 17.06 -3.34
C LEU A 163 11.95 16.10 -4.32
N THR A 164 13.09 15.53 -3.93
CA THR A 164 13.77 14.43 -4.61
C THR A 164 13.99 13.25 -3.66
N VAL A 165 13.91 12.02 -4.17
CA VAL A 165 14.13 10.80 -3.41
C VAL A 165 15.09 9.88 -4.16
N ASP A 166 16.18 9.51 -3.49
CA ASP A 166 17.16 8.53 -3.97
C ASP A 166 16.93 7.20 -3.24
N TYR A 167 17.17 6.08 -3.91
CA TYR A 167 17.00 4.73 -3.36
C TYR A 167 18.25 3.88 -3.54
N ASN A 168 18.40 2.85 -2.72
CA ASN A 168 19.35 1.78 -2.98
C ASN A 168 18.75 0.69 -3.90
N ASP A 169 19.55 -0.33 -4.17
CA ASP A 169 19.22 -1.55 -4.93
C ASP A 169 18.09 -2.39 -4.31
N ARG A 170 17.88 -2.26 -2.99
CA ARG A 170 16.79 -2.88 -2.23
C ARG A 170 15.50 -2.06 -2.19
N SER A 171 15.43 -0.95 -2.93
CA SER A 171 14.28 -0.03 -2.95
C SER A 171 13.99 0.68 -1.62
N LEU A 172 15.00 0.80 -0.78
CA LEU A 172 14.94 1.58 0.45
C LEU A 172 15.45 3.01 0.17
N PRO A 173 14.78 4.07 0.66
CA PRO A 173 15.21 5.45 0.46
C PRO A 173 16.61 5.69 1.05
N LEU A 174 17.56 6.19 0.29
CA LEU A 174 18.89 6.62 0.76
C LEU A 174 18.91 8.10 1.11
N LYS A 175 18.18 8.92 0.37
CA LYS A 175 18.16 10.37 0.56
C LYS A 175 16.82 10.96 0.16
N ILE A 176 16.34 11.92 0.94
CA ILE A 176 15.22 12.79 0.62
C ILE A 176 15.72 14.22 0.73
N SER A 177 15.50 15.05 -0.29
CA SER A 177 15.94 16.44 -0.28
C SER A 177 14.87 17.37 -0.83
N ARG A 178 14.77 18.57 -0.26
CA ARG A 178 13.99 19.71 -0.77
C ARG A 178 14.89 20.93 -0.83
N GLY A 179 15.83 20.90 -1.77
CA GLY A 179 16.93 21.88 -1.82
C GLY A 179 17.66 21.98 -0.48
N THR A 180 17.92 23.20 -0.02
CA THR A 180 18.53 23.46 1.30
C THR A 180 17.52 23.50 2.46
N ALA A 181 16.21 23.36 2.18
CA ALA A 181 15.16 23.47 3.19
C ALA A 181 14.88 22.17 3.94
N GLN A 182 15.18 21.01 3.34
CA GLN A 182 15.13 19.69 3.97
C GLN A 182 16.20 18.80 3.33
N GLU A 183 16.99 18.12 4.15
CA GLU A 183 17.87 17.04 3.71
C GLU A 183 17.83 15.93 4.75
N THR A 184 17.46 14.73 4.31
CA THR A 184 17.41 13.53 5.13
C THR A 184 18.14 12.42 4.42
N ALA A 185 19.09 11.76 5.08
CA ALA A 185 19.80 10.60 4.56
C ALA A 185 19.58 9.37 5.45
N TYR A 186 19.61 8.18 4.85
CA TYR A 186 19.40 6.91 5.53
C TYR A 186 20.52 5.93 5.21
N GLY A 187 20.96 5.20 6.22
CA GLY A 187 21.84 4.04 6.11
C GLY A 187 21.12 2.80 6.62
N TYR A 188 21.36 1.66 5.99
CA TYR A 188 20.73 0.38 6.32
C TYR A 188 21.78 -0.69 6.57
N ASP A 189 21.47 -1.66 7.42
CA ASP A 189 22.28 -2.86 7.56
C ASP A 189 22.05 -3.85 6.40
N ASP A 190 22.74 -5.00 6.43
CA ASP A 190 22.62 -6.05 5.42
C ASP A 190 21.23 -6.71 5.39
N GLY A 191 20.50 -6.71 6.52
CA GLY A 191 19.11 -7.17 6.65
C GLY A 191 18.07 -6.17 6.13
N GLY A 192 18.51 -4.96 5.77
CA GLY A 192 17.65 -3.88 5.28
C GLY A 192 17.05 -3.04 6.39
N ASN A 193 17.41 -3.31 7.65
CA ASN A 193 16.92 -2.52 8.76
C ASN A 193 17.59 -1.15 8.72
N LEU A 194 16.86 -0.11 9.13
CA LEU A 194 17.43 1.21 9.26
C LEU A 194 18.53 1.17 10.32
N ALA A 195 19.75 1.55 9.96
CA ALA A 195 20.91 1.59 10.84
C ALA A 195 21.30 3.04 11.19
N GLN A 196 20.96 4.00 10.32
CA GLN A 196 21.27 5.41 10.52
C GLN A 196 20.23 6.30 9.83
N ARG A 197 19.87 7.41 10.47
CA ARG A 197 19.17 8.54 9.85
C ARG A 197 19.93 9.83 10.16
N ILE A 198 20.14 10.66 9.15
CA ILE A 198 20.71 12.00 9.27
C ILE A 198 19.64 12.97 8.79
N ASP A 199 19.15 13.84 9.67
CA ASP A 199 18.15 14.87 9.34
C ASP A 199 18.49 16.20 10.01
N ALA A 200 17.55 17.16 10.01
CA ALA A 200 17.76 18.48 10.60
C ALA A 200 17.95 18.46 12.14
N ALA A 201 17.51 17.39 12.82
CA ALA A 201 17.77 17.18 14.24
C ALA A 201 19.19 16.65 14.49
N GLY A 202 19.72 15.85 13.56
CA GLY A 202 21.10 15.39 13.54
C GLY A 202 21.22 13.93 13.10
N THR A 203 22.27 13.24 13.55
CA THR A 203 22.52 11.83 13.24
C THR A 203 21.98 10.92 14.34
N ALA A 204 20.94 10.16 14.05
CA ALA A 204 20.47 9.05 14.86
C ALA A 204 20.99 7.71 14.28
N THR A 205 21.39 6.79 15.14
CA THR A 205 21.79 5.43 14.77
C THR A 205 20.92 4.41 15.47
N PHE A 206 20.65 3.29 14.81
CA PHE A 206 19.79 2.23 15.30
C PHE A 206 20.52 0.89 15.19
N THR A 207 20.43 0.06 16.21
CA THR A 207 20.93 -1.33 16.18
C THR A 207 19.80 -2.30 16.45
N TRP A 208 20.01 -3.55 16.05
CA TRP A 208 18.99 -4.60 16.08
C TRP A 208 19.54 -5.83 16.77
N ASP A 209 18.71 -6.46 17.59
CA ASP A 209 19.07 -7.72 18.26
C ASP A 209 18.97 -8.91 17.30
N GLY A 210 19.40 -10.10 17.76
CA GLY A 210 19.34 -11.32 16.95
C GLY A 210 17.92 -11.79 16.58
N ALA A 211 16.88 -11.21 17.18
CA ALA A 211 15.47 -11.45 16.85
C ALA A 211 14.91 -10.33 15.93
N ASN A 212 15.78 -9.47 15.40
CA ASN A 212 15.43 -8.35 14.54
C ASN A 212 14.47 -7.35 15.20
N ARG A 213 14.63 -7.13 16.51
CA ARG A 213 13.95 -6.08 17.28
C ARG A 213 14.94 -4.94 17.55
N LEU A 214 14.43 -3.71 17.67
CA LEU A 214 15.27 -2.54 17.93
C LEU A 214 16.01 -2.72 19.26
N GLU A 215 17.34 -2.71 19.26
CA GLU A 215 18.16 -2.92 20.45
C GLU A 215 18.66 -1.58 21.01
N THR A 216 19.16 -0.70 20.15
CA THR A 216 19.60 0.64 20.59
C THR A 216 19.19 1.75 19.63
N THR A 217 19.09 2.97 20.16
CA THR A 217 18.94 4.20 19.39
C THR A 217 19.82 5.30 19.97
N THR A 218 20.57 6.02 19.14
CA THR A 218 21.24 7.26 19.57
C THR A 218 20.36 8.47 19.27
N ASP A 219 20.25 9.35 20.26
CA ASP A 219 19.52 10.60 20.15
C ASP A 219 20.49 11.77 19.93
N PRO A 220 20.54 12.37 18.73
CA PRO A 220 21.49 13.44 18.41
C PRO A 220 21.31 14.73 19.22
N LEU A 221 20.12 15.02 19.76
CA LEU A 221 19.90 16.29 20.45
C LEU A 221 20.38 16.25 21.90
N THR A 222 20.20 15.11 22.57
CA THR A 222 20.55 14.93 23.99
C THR A 222 21.82 14.10 24.21
N ASN A 223 22.38 13.54 23.14
CA ASN A 223 23.49 12.58 23.15
C ASN A 223 23.22 11.33 24.00
N ARG A 224 21.95 10.93 24.16
CA ARG A 224 21.57 9.70 24.84
C ARG A 224 21.76 8.51 23.90
N THR A 225 22.22 7.40 24.44
CA THR A 225 22.05 6.08 23.81
C THR A 225 20.96 5.33 24.57
N LEU A 226 19.84 5.09 23.92
CA LEU A 226 18.71 4.33 24.44
C LEU A 226 18.94 2.85 24.15
N THR A 227 18.77 2.01 25.16
CA THR A 227 18.72 0.55 25.02
C THR A 227 17.30 0.07 25.29
N TYR A 228 16.76 -0.74 24.38
CA TYR A 228 15.41 -1.28 24.45
C TYR A 228 15.47 -2.71 24.97
N GLY A 229 14.79 -2.98 26.07
CA GLY A 229 14.68 -4.30 26.68
C GLY A 229 13.29 -4.87 26.46
N TYR A 230 13.22 -6.15 26.10
CA TYR A 230 11.97 -6.85 25.80
C TYR A 230 11.68 -7.93 26.83
N ASP A 231 10.40 -8.21 27.06
CA ASP A 231 9.97 -9.38 27.84
C ASP A 231 10.01 -10.67 26.99
N PRO A 232 9.79 -11.87 27.58
CA PRO A 232 9.77 -13.14 26.84
C PRO A 232 8.67 -13.25 25.77
N ALA A 233 7.67 -12.37 25.77
CA ALA A 233 6.65 -12.28 24.73
C ALA A 233 7.06 -11.30 23.61
N SER A 234 8.31 -10.84 23.58
CA SER A 234 8.83 -9.83 22.65
C SER A 234 8.11 -8.48 22.73
N ARG A 235 7.55 -8.14 23.90
CA ARG A 235 6.95 -6.82 24.14
C ARG A 235 7.99 -5.90 24.78
N LEU A 236 8.00 -4.63 24.36
CA LEU A 236 8.92 -3.63 24.90
C LEU A 236 8.69 -3.42 26.40
N LYS A 237 9.66 -3.80 27.23
CA LYS A 237 9.57 -3.72 28.69
C LYS A 237 10.29 -2.51 29.28
N THR A 238 11.44 -2.14 28.72
CA THR A 238 12.26 -1.04 29.24
C THR A 238 12.90 -0.22 28.14
N ILE A 239 13.02 1.09 28.36
CA ILE A 239 13.88 1.98 27.56
C ILE A 239 14.86 2.64 28.54
N THR A 240 16.15 2.38 28.39
CA THR A 240 17.17 2.83 29.34
C THR A 240 18.22 3.69 28.66
N ALA A 241 18.54 4.84 29.24
CA ALA A 241 19.67 5.68 28.86
C ALA A 241 20.68 5.71 30.02
N THR A 242 21.92 5.27 29.78
CA THR A 242 22.98 5.24 30.82
C THR A 242 23.92 6.44 30.78
N SER A 243 23.90 7.22 29.69
CA SER A 243 24.71 8.42 29.48
C SER A 243 23.85 9.57 28.94
N GLY A 244 24.37 10.79 29.00
CA GLY A 244 23.60 12.00 28.69
C GLY A 244 22.53 12.28 29.76
N GLN A 245 21.29 12.52 29.35
CA GLN A 245 20.15 12.58 30.26
C GLN A 245 19.73 11.16 30.65
N ALA A 246 20.49 10.57 31.57
CA ALA A 246 20.30 9.20 32.03
C ALA A 246 18.91 9.01 32.65
N SER A 247 18.26 7.90 32.30
CA SER A 247 16.86 7.63 32.64
C SER A 247 16.50 6.17 32.40
N THR A 248 15.46 5.68 33.07
CA THR A 248 14.81 4.40 32.75
C THR A 248 13.31 4.60 32.62
N GLN A 249 12.73 4.16 31.51
CA GLN A 249 11.29 3.98 31.36
C GLN A 249 10.96 2.50 31.47
N THR A 250 9.96 2.14 32.27
CA THR A 250 9.44 0.76 32.38
C THR A 250 7.98 0.74 31.95
N ILE A 251 7.63 -0.26 31.14
CA ILE A 251 6.28 -0.46 30.60
C ILE A 251 5.72 -1.76 31.17
N ASP A 252 4.50 -1.71 31.68
CA ASP A 252 3.80 -2.85 32.23
C ASP A 252 2.62 -3.24 31.35
N TYR A 253 2.34 -4.54 31.28
CA TYR A 253 1.27 -5.10 30.47
C TYR A 253 0.37 -6.00 31.30
N ASP A 254 -0.89 -6.11 30.90
CA ASP A 254 -1.74 -7.20 31.38
C ASP A 254 -1.54 -8.49 30.56
N ASN A 255 -2.34 -9.51 30.88
CA ASN A 255 -2.30 -10.80 30.20
C ASN A 255 -2.94 -10.78 28.78
N MET A 256 -3.38 -9.61 28.31
CA MET A 256 -3.95 -9.39 26.98
C MET A 256 -3.06 -8.47 26.14
N ASP A 257 -1.80 -8.31 26.53
CA ASP A 257 -0.79 -7.48 25.86
C ASP A 257 -1.12 -5.98 25.83
N ARG A 258 -1.99 -5.50 26.74
CA ARG A 258 -2.34 -4.08 26.84
C ARG A 258 -1.49 -3.39 27.89
N ILE A 259 -1.07 -2.17 27.58
CA ILE A 259 -0.24 -1.37 28.50
C ILE A 259 -1.08 -0.99 29.73
N THR A 260 -0.57 -1.30 30.92
CA THR A 260 -1.18 -0.96 32.22
C THR A 260 -0.37 0.06 33.00
N GLY A 261 0.90 0.25 32.66
CA GLY A 261 1.78 1.15 33.38
C GLY A 261 2.92 1.66 32.51
N GLN A 262 3.31 2.92 32.73
CA GLN A 262 4.54 3.53 32.23
C GLN A 262 5.16 4.32 33.38
N THR A 263 6.39 3.97 33.78
CA THR A 263 7.10 4.66 34.86
C THR A 263 8.39 5.24 34.32
N LEU A 264 8.62 6.54 34.51
CA LEU A 264 9.85 7.25 34.15
C LEU A 264 10.67 7.54 35.42
N GLN A 265 11.93 7.12 35.41
CA GLN A 265 12.92 7.42 36.43
C GLN A 265 14.12 8.14 35.80
N ASN A 266 14.77 9.04 36.56
CA ASN A 266 16.05 9.62 36.16
C ASN A 266 17.22 8.66 36.47
N GLY A 267 18.44 9.07 36.14
CA GLY A 267 19.65 8.25 36.32
C GLY A 267 19.99 7.88 37.76
N SER A 268 19.41 8.55 38.78
CA SER A 268 19.57 8.16 40.19
C SER A 268 18.49 7.19 40.68
N GLY A 269 17.57 6.78 39.80
CA GLY A 269 16.43 5.93 40.15
C GLY A 269 15.24 6.69 40.75
N THR A 270 15.28 8.03 40.78
CA THR A 270 14.16 8.84 41.27
C THR A 270 13.03 8.83 40.25
N GLN A 271 11.82 8.46 40.66
CA GLN A 271 10.64 8.53 39.80
C GLN A 271 10.30 9.98 39.47
N LEU A 272 10.34 10.34 38.19
CA LEU A 272 9.93 11.66 37.70
C LEU A 272 8.45 11.70 37.32
N ALA A 273 7.96 10.65 36.69
CA ALA A 273 6.57 10.55 36.26
C ALA A 273 6.10 9.09 36.25
N LYS A 274 4.79 8.89 36.40
CA LYS A 274 4.14 7.58 36.25
C LYS A 274 2.76 7.74 35.65
N ILE A 275 2.40 6.85 34.74
CA ILE A 275 1.07 6.74 34.14
C ILE A 275 0.59 5.31 34.32
N THR A 276 -0.63 5.12 34.80
CA THR A 276 -1.27 3.79 34.86
C THR A 276 -2.61 3.80 34.15
N TYR A 277 -2.91 2.70 33.46
CA TYR A 277 -4.06 2.55 32.59
C TYR A 277 -4.95 1.42 33.10
N GLY A 278 -6.25 1.66 33.12
CA GLY A 278 -7.29 0.66 33.39
C GLY A 278 -8.15 0.49 32.16
N TRP A 279 -8.66 -0.73 31.97
CA TRP A 279 -9.35 -1.10 30.74
C TRP A 279 -10.59 -1.93 31.02
N ASP A 280 -11.57 -1.87 30.11
CA ASP A 280 -12.68 -2.82 30.06
C ASP A 280 -12.34 -4.05 29.19
N LYS A 281 -13.30 -4.96 28.98
CA LYS A 281 -13.10 -6.14 28.13
C LYS A 281 -13.22 -5.85 26.63
N ASP A 282 -13.73 -4.68 26.23
CA ASP A 282 -13.85 -4.25 24.83
C ASP A 282 -12.65 -3.43 24.36
N ASN A 283 -11.60 -3.32 25.20
CA ASN A 283 -10.38 -2.54 24.97
C ASN A 283 -10.55 -1.03 25.06
N ASN A 284 -11.60 -0.53 25.68
CA ASN A 284 -11.69 0.89 25.98
C ASN A 284 -10.93 1.22 27.26
N LEU A 285 -10.30 2.39 27.28
CA LEU A 285 -9.55 2.88 28.42
C LEU A 285 -10.51 3.43 29.47
N THR A 286 -10.66 2.76 30.60
CA THR A 286 -11.59 3.17 31.67
C THR A 286 -10.96 4.10 32.69
N THR A 287 -9.63 4.04 32.87
CA THR A 287 -8.91 4.95 33.78
C THR A 287 -7.53 5.33 33.25
N LYS A 288 -7.10 6.55 33.54
CA LYS A 288 -5.71 7.02 33.34
C LYS A 288 -5.27 7.81 34.57
N THR A 289 -4.36 7.23 35.35
CA THR A 289 -3.82 7.89 36.54
C THR A 289 -2.40 8.37 36.29
N THR A 290 -2.16 9.66 36.46
CA THR A 290 -0.84 10.28 36.27
C THR A 290 -0.26 10.74 37.61
N ALA A 291 1.06 10.68 37.74
CA ALA A 291 1.81 11.21 38.87
C ALA A 291 3.07 11.93 38.38
N GLY A 292 3.47 13.00 39.07
CA GLY A 292 4.66 13.81 38.76
C GLY A 292 4.46 14.86 37.66
N THR A 293 3.50 14.69 36.77
CA THR A 293 3.16 15.62 35.69
C THR A 293 2.18 16.72 36.12
N ALA A 294 2.05 17.77 35.30
CA ALA A 294 1.02 18.80 35.49
C ALA A 294 -0.38 18.16 35.49
N GLY A 295 -1.27 18.62 36.37
CA GLY A 295 -2.63 18.09 36.46
C GLY A 295 -2.71 16.61 36.90
N ALA A 296 -1.68 16.10 37.57
CA ALA A 296 -1.61 14.71 38.01
C ALA A 296 -2.82 14.26 38.84
N GLY A 297 -3.25 13.04 38.61
CA GLY A 297 -4.28 12.33 39.39
C GLY A 297 -5.07 11.37 38.51
N THR A 298 -6.21 10.89 39.01
CA THR A 298 -7.01 9.84 38.34
C THR A 298 -8.06 10.44 37.42
N ASN A 299 -7.99 10.08 36.15
CA ASN A 299 -9.08 10.28 35.19
C ASN A 299 -9.89 8.99 35.08
N THR A 300 -11.21 9.09 35.01
CA THR A 300 -12.09 7.95 34.70
C THR A 300 -12.97 8.26 33.50
N TYR A 301 -13.24 7.23 32.70
CA TYR A 301 -13.92 7.36 31.42
C TYR A 301 -15.08 6.36 31.31
N GLY A 302 -16.17 6.81 30.71
CA GLY A 302 -17.33 5.96 30.39
C GLY A 302 -17.60 5.95 28.90
N TYR A 303 -18.18 4.85 28.42
CA TYR A 303 -18.47 4.62 27.02
C TYR A 303 -19.93 4.18 26.83
N ASP A 304 -20.47 4.42 25.65
CA ASP A 304 -21.70 3.77 25.21
C ASP A 304 -21.42 2.38 24.62
N HIS A 305 -22.47 1.64 24.28
CA HIS A 305 -22.29 0.28 23.74
C HIS A 305 -21.64 0.24 22.33
N ALA A 306 -21.45 1.39 21.67
CA ALA A 306 -20.75 1.52 20.40
C ALA A 306 -19.28 1.96 20.59
N GLY A 307 -18.79 2.01 21.82
CA GLY A 307 -17.41 2.39 22.14
C GLY A 307 -17.13 3.89 22.06
N ARG A 308 -18.17 4.74 22.00
CA ARG A 308 -18.01 6.20 21.96
C ARG A 308 -17.90 6.74 23.38
N LEU A 309 -16.99 7.70 23.61
CA LEU A 309 -16.75 8.28 24.93
C LEU A 309 -17.99 9.08 25.40
N THR A 310 -18.62 8.69 26.50
CA THR A 310 -19.83 9.36 27.06
C THR A 310 -19.56 10.16 28.33
N SER A 311 -18.47 9.89 29.04
CA SER A 311 -18.11 10.68 30.21
C SER A 311 -16.62 10.70 30.47
N TRP A 312 -16.17 11.80 31.07
CA TRP A 312 -14.85 11.95 31.62
C TRP A 312 -14.94 12.61 32.99
N THR A 313 -14.39 11.96 34.01
CA THR A 313 -14.17 12.57 35.33
C THR A 313 -12.70 12.94 35.44
N ALA A 314 -12.43 14.24 35.59
CA ALA A 314 -11.10 14.78 35.78
C ALA A 314 -10.57 14.49 37.20
N PRO A 315 -9.26 14.62 37.46
CA PRO A 315 -8.66 14.34 38.77
C PRO A 315 -9.27 15.11 39.95
N GLY A 316 -9.80 16.32 39.71
CA GLY A 316 -10.50 17.12 40.71
C GLY A 316 -11.96 16.71 40.97
N GLY A 317 -12.45 15.63 40.34
CA GLY A 317 -13.82 15.14 40.46
C GLY A 317 -14.84 15.82 39.54
N ALA A 318 -14.42 16.80 38.73
CA ALA A 318 -15.29 17.43 37.75
C ALA A 318 -15.68 16.42 36.65
N VAL A 319 -16.98 16.29 36.38
CA VAL A 319 -17.52 15.37 35.38
C VAL A 319 -17.94 16.14 34.14
N THR A 320 -17.39 15.75 32.99
CA THR A 320 -17.83 16.20 31.67
C THR A 320 -18.61 15.07 31.01
N ALA A 321 -19.91 15.28 30.79
CA ALA A 321 -20.73 14.36 29.99
C ALA A 321 -20.59 14.70 28.50
N TYR A 322 -20.53 13.66 27.67
CA TYR A 322 -20.51 13.76 26.22
C TYR A 322 -21.74 13.06 25.64
N GLU A 323 -22.43 13.72 24.72
CA GLU A 323 -23.59 13.15 24.03
C GLU A 323 -23.36 13.18 22.53
N TRP A 324 -23.81 12.14 21.83
CA TRP A 324 -23.55 11.92 20.41
C TRP A 324 -24.86 11.70 19.66
N ASP A 325 -24.97 12.27 18.47
CA ASP A 325 -26.05 11.87 17.56
C ASP A 325 -25.75 10.52 16.88
N ALA A 326 -26.72 10.01 16.11
CA ALA A 326 -26.60 8.70 15.46
C ALA A 326 -25.60 8.68 14.28
N SER A 327 -25.07 9.82 13.85
CA SER A 327 -23.97 9.91 12.87
C SER A 327 -22.62 10.14 13.56
N GLY A 328 -22.57 10.10 14.90
CA GLY A 328 -21.35 10.28 15.66
C GLY A 328 -20.83 11.73 15.69
N ASN A 329 -21.71 12.73 15.60
CA ASN A 329 -21.35 14.10 15.95
C ASN A 329 -21.50 14.34 17.45
N ARG A 330 -20.56 15.07 18.06
CA ARG A 330 -20.58 15.39 19.49
C ARG A 330 -21.55 16.52 19.79
N THR A 331 -22.80 16.20 20.07
CA THR A 331 -23.86 17.18 20.37
C THR A 331 -23.70 17.90 21.72
N LYS A 332 -22.93 17.34 22.66
CA LYS A 332 -22.69 17.96 23.98
C LYS A 332 -21.31 17.65 24.54
N ALA A 333 -20.76 18.62 25.27
CA ALA A 333 -19.59 18.46 26.14
C ALA A 333 -19.79 19.30 27.41
N GLY A 334 -20.18 18.65 28.51
CA GLY A 334 -20.56 19.34 29.75
C GLY A 334 -21.78 20.24 29.51
N ASN A 335 -21.62 21.55 29.72
CA ASN A 335 -22.69 22.54 29.48
C ASN A 335 -22.70 23.08 28.04
N LYS A 336 -21.73 22.70 27.21
CA LYS A 336 -21.65 23.15 25.81
C LYS A 336 -22.51 22.25 24.94
N THR A 337 -23.35 22.85 24.12
CA THR A 337 -24.15 22.16 23.09
C THR A 337 -23.65 22.51 21.70
N PHE A 338 -23.71 21.55 20.79
CA PHE A 338 -23.26 21.68 19.42
C PHE A 338 -24.37 21.25 18.46
N ALA A 339 -24.53 21.98 17.36
CA ALA A 339 -25.49 21.67 16.31
C ALA A 339 -24.77 21.37 15.00
N TYR A 340 -25.30 20.42 14.24
CA TYR A 340 -24.72 19.94 13.01
C TYR A 340 -25.77 19.90 11.92
N ASP A 341 -25.38 20.15 10.68
CA ASP A 341 -26.26 19.97 9.54
C ASP A 341 -26.29 18.50 9.05
N GLU A 342 -27.09 18.25 8.02
CA GLU A 342 -27.32 16.93 7.41
C GLU A 342 -26.04 16.29 6.82
N ARG A 343 -24.97 17.07 6.65
CA ARG A 343 -23.66 16.62 6.14
C ARG A 343 -22.61 16.49 7.25
N ASN A 344 -23.05 16.48 8.51
CA ASN A 344 -22.21 16.37 9.71
C ASN A 344 -21.28 17.58 9.92
N ARG A 345 -21.61 18.75 9.35
CA ARG A 345 -20.82 19.98 9.53
C ARG A 345 -21.30 20.71 10.77
N LEU A 346 -20.39 21.10 11.66
CA LEU A 346 -20.71 21.82 12.89
C LEU A 346 -21.22 23.23 12.54
N THR A 347 -22.47 23.57 12.77
CA THR A 347 -23.01 24.90 12.41
C THR A 347 -22.97 25.89 13.57
N SER A 348 -23.02 25.41 14.81
CA SER A 348 -22.93 26.25 16.01
C SER A 348 -22.46 25.45 17.22
N GLY A 349 -21.69 26.06 18.12
CA GLY A 349 -21.32 25.47 19.41
C GLY A 349 -20.53 26.42 20.30
N ASP A 350 -20.73 26.34 21.62
CA ASP A 350 -20.03 27.17 22.62
C ASP A 350 -20.06 28.69 22.31
N GLY A 351 -21.24 29.19 21.93
CA GLY A 351 -21.45 30.60 21.56
C GLY A 351 -20.74 31.04 20.27
N THR A 352 -20.38 30.08 19.42
CA THR A 352 -19.69 30.30 18.15
C THR A 352 -20.52 29.75 17.00
N ASP A 353 -20.66 30.52 15.93
CA ASP A 353 -21.29 30.09 14.68
C ASP A 353 -20.23 29.74 13.64
N TYR A 354 -20.51 28.73 12.82
CA TYR A 354 -19.59 28.20 11.82
C TYR A 354 -20.30 28.10 10.48
N THR A 355 -19.60 28.46 9.41
CA THR A 355 -20.10 28.28 8.04
C THR A 355 -19.09 27.50 7.21
N TYR A 356 -19.59 26.81 6.17
CA TYR A 356 -18.78 25.95 5.32
C TYR A 356 -18.97 26.31 3.86
N THR A 357 -17.94 26.05 3.06
CA THR A 357 -18.04 26.07 1.61
C THR A 357 -18.93 24.92 1.11
N PRO A 358 -19.42 24.97 -0.14
CA PRO A 358 -20.17 23.87 -0.75
C PRO A 358 -19.45 22.51 -0.68
N ARG A 359 -18.12 22.50 -0.81
CA ARG A 359 -17.29 21.28 -0.74
C ARG A 359 -16.98 20.81 0.68
N GLY A 360 -17.45 21.54 1.70
CA GLY A 360 -17.34 21.10 3.10
C GLY A 360 -16.04 21.48 3.79
N THR A 361 -15.33 22.50 3.32
CA THR A 361 -14.24 23.15 4.09
C THR A 361 -14.83 24.26 4.96
N LEU A 362 -14.30 24.45 6.18
CA LEU A 362 -14.69 25.58 7.03
C LEU A 362 -14.43 26.89 6.29
N ALA A 363 -15.39 27.82 6.31
CA ALA A 363 -15.33 29.09 5.61
C ALA A 363 -15.23 30.26 6.59
N THR A 364 -16.07 30.26 7.63
CA THR A 364 -16.00 31.26 8.70
C THR A 364 -16.28 30.66 10.07
N GLN A 365 -15.72 31.31 11.09
CA GLN A 365 -16.05 31.11 12.49
C GLN A 365 -16.38 32.48 13.08
N THR A 366 -17.55 32.64 13.70
CA THR A 366 -17.96 33.91 14.32
C THR A 366 -18.20 33.70 15.81
N LYS A 367 -17.40 34.35 16.66
CA LYS A 367 -17.54 34.30 18.12
C LYS A 367 -17.65 35.71 18.68
N ALA A 368 -18.68 35.98 19.47
CA ALA A 368 -18.93 37.29 20.08
C ALA A 368 -18.85 38.47 19.08
N GLY A 369 -19.38 38.28 17.86
CA GLY A 369 -19.38 39.27 16.79
C GLY A 369 -18.06 39.44 16.02
N THR A 370 -17.01 38.70 16.39
CA THR A 370 -15.74 38.66 15.63
C THR A 370 -15.74 37.48 14.68
N THR A 371 -15.52 37.73 13.38
CA THR A 371 -15.48 36.69 12.35
C THR A 371 -14.05 36.43 11.89
N THR A 372 -13.61 35.18 12.02
CA THR A 372 -12.39 34.64 11.42
C THR A 372 -12.74 33.98 10.08
N ASN A 373 -11.97 34.28 9.04
CA ASN A 373 -12.14 33.69 7.71
C ASN A 373 -11.12 32.57 7.48
N TYR A 374 -11.54 31.59 6.69
CA TYR A 374 -10.78 30.40 6.34
C TYR A 374 -10.66 30.28 4.83
N THR A 375 -9.45 29.99 4.35
CA THR A 375 -9.21 29.74 2.93
C THR A 375 -8.51 28.40 2.74
N PHE A 376 -9.05 27.60 1.83
CA PHE A 376 -8.50 26.30 1.44
C PHE A 376 -8.15 26.34 -0.05
N ASN A 377 -7.05 25.69 -0.43
CA ASN A 377 -6.73 25.50 -1.85
C ASN A 377 -7.64 24.43 -2.50
N ALA A 378 -7.44 24.20 -3.80
CA ALA A 378 -8.22 23.23 -4.57
C ALA A 378 -7.97 21.75 -4.17
N PHE A 379 -6.96 21.49 -3.34
CA PHE A 379 -6.66 20.17 -2.79
C PHE A 379 -7.15 20.00 -1.34
N ASP A 380 -8.07 20.86 -0.90
CA ASP A 380 -8.65 20.89 0.44
C ASP A 380 -7.63 21.08 1.58
N GLN A 381 -6.50 21.74 1.29
CA GLN A 381 -5.49 22.12 2.28
C GLN A 381 -5.75 23.54 2.79
N LEU A 382 -5.72 23.75 4.11
CA LEU A 382 -5.93 25.05 4.75
C LEU A 382 -4.74 25.97 4.48
N ILE A 383 -4.94 27.04 3.71
CA ILE A 383 -3.87 28.00 3.37
C ILE A 383 -3.97 29.32 4.15
N ALA A 384 -5.12 29.60 4.78
CA ALA A 384 -5.30 30.73 5.69
C ALA A 384 -6.29 30.41 6.81
N ASP A 385 -5.90 30.68 8.06
CA ASP A 385 -6.72 30.67 9.28
C ASP A 385 -6.62 32.04 9.94
N GLY A 386 -7.54 32.95 9.58
CA GLY A 386 -7.38 34.37 9.89
C GLY A 386 -6.08 34.92 9.31
N ASP A 387 -5.21 35.43 10.18
CA ASP A 387 -3.92 36.03 9.80
C ASP A 387 -2.78 35.01 9.68
N SER A 388 -3.01 33.74 10.01
CA SER A 388 -2.02 32.67 9.86
C SER A 388 -2.12 32.05 8.47
N LEU A 389 -1.05 32.14 7.69
CA LEU A 389 -0.95 31.62 6.33
C LEU A 389 -0.09 30.36 6.29
N TYR A 390 -0.48 29.36 5.50
CA TYR A 390 0.23 28.09 5.39
C TYR A 390 0.55 27.75 3.93
N SER A 391 1.66 27.07 3.70
CA SER A 391 2.02 26.48 2.39
C SER A 391 2.37 25.01 2.54
N TYR A 392 2.28 24.26 1.44
CA TYR A 392 2.44 22.80 1.42
C TYR A 392 3.36 22.35 0.28
N ASP A 393 4.00 21.18 0.44
CA ASP A 393 4.73 20.52 -0.63
C ASP A 393 3.79 19.65 -1.48
N ALA A 394 4.34 19.06 -2.55
CA ALA A 394 3.55 18.28 -3.50
C ALA A 394 2.96 16.99 -2.91
N ILE A 395 3.50 16.49 -1.79
CA ILE A 395 2.97 15.33 -1.06
C ILE A 395 2.08 15.73 0.13
N GLY A 396 1.79 17.03 0.26
CA GLY A 396 0.74 17.51 1.13
C GLY A 396 1.17 17.93 2.53
N ARG A 397 2.47 18.00 2.82
CA ARG A 397 2.97 18.39 4.14
C ARG A 397 3.18 19.90 4.24
N MET A 398 2.97 20.47 5.41
CA MET A 398 3.12 21.90 5.63
C MET A 398 4.59 22.32 5.54
N THR A 399 4.93 23.26 4.66
CA THR A 399 6.33 23.69 4.47
C THR A 399 6.62 25.03 5.13
N THR A 400 5.62 25.89 5.22
CA THR A 400 5.76 27.19 5.84
C THR A 400 4.51 27.61 6.59
N ARG A 401 4.72 28.44 7.60
CA ARG A 401 3.70 29.19 8.33
C ARG A 401 4.13 30.65 8.41
N ILE A 402 3.23 31.58 8.09
CA ILE A 402 3.49 33.02 8.16
C ILE A 402 2.40 33.68 8.99
N ARG A 403 2.79 34.53 9.95
CA ARG A 403 1.87 35.40 10.68
C ARG A 403 2.51 36.78 10.87
N GLY A 404 1.89 37.81 10.30
CA GLY A 404 2.52 39.13 10.20
C GLY A 404 3.86 39.05 9.45
N THR A 405 4.95 39.47 10.09
CA THR A 405 6.31 39.37 9.52
C THR A 405 7.05 38.09 9.91
N ALA A 406 6.51 37.30 10.85
CA ALA A 406 7.15 36.07 11.30
C ALA A 406 6.89 34.95 10.30
N LYS A 407 7.96 34.34 9.79
CA LYS A 407 7.93 33.16 8.93
C LYS A 407 8.61 32.00 9.62
N GLN A 408 7.95 30.85 9.60
CA GLN A 408 8.49 29.55 10.03
C GLN A 408 8.57 28.64 8.81
N SER A 409 9.69 27.92 8.68
CA SER A 409 9.92 26.91 7.64
C SER A 409 10.13 25.54 8.29
N PHE A 410 9.54 24.50 7.71
CA PHE A 410 9.43 23.18 8.32
C PHE A 410 10.26 22.14 7.55
N ALA A 411 11.08 21.39 8.27
CA ALA A 411 11.86 20.26 7.77
C ALA A 411 11.42 18.96 8.45
N TYR A 412 11.43 17.87 7.70
CA TYR A 412 10.90 16.57 8.12
C TYR A 412 11.99 15.50 8.19
N SER A 413 11.77 14.44 8.97
CA SER A 413 12.67 13.28 9.08
C SER A 413 12.45 12.23 7.97
N GLY A 414 11.61 12.52 6.97
CA GLY A 414 11.39 11.65 5.82
C GLY A 414 10.30 12.13 4.88
N LEU A 415 9.49 11.20 4.36
CA LEU A 415 8.29 11.48 3.55
C LEU A 415 7.04 11.67 4.41
N GLY A 416 7.03 11.21 5.67
CA GLY A 416 5.92 11.39 6.61
C GLY A 416 5.79 12.81 7.16
N ASN A 417 4.80 13.02 8.05
CA ASN A 417 4.54 14.28 8.75
C ASN A 417 5.48 14.53 9.95
N ASP A 418 6.48 13.68 10.14
CA ASP A 418 7.38 13.74 11.29
C ASP A 418 8.35 14.91 11.17
N LEU A 419 8.05 16.01 11.87
CA LEU A 419 8.93 17.17 11.90
C LEU A 419 10.27 16.82 12.53
N ALA A 420 11.35 17.33 11.92
CA ALA A 420 12.73 17.29 12.40
C ALA A 420 13.22 18.67 12.85
N ALA A 421 12.77 19.76 12.21
CA ALA A 421 13.11 21.12 12.63
C ALA A 421 12.12 22.20 12.14
N ILE A 422 12.12 23.33 12.86
CA ILE A 422 11.49 24.58 12.44
C ILE A 422 12.57 25.67 12.44
N THR A 423 12.64 26.45 11.36
CA THR A 423 13.57 27.59 11.22
C THR A 423 12.82 28.88 10.87
N ASP A 424 13.41 30.03 11.20
CA ASP A 424 12.88 31.33 10.80
C ASP A 424 13.31 31.76 9.39
N SER A 425 12.93 32.96 8.96
CA SER A 425 13.30 33.51 7.66
C SER A 425 14.80 33.71 7.43
N SER A 426 15.61 33.80 8.49
CA SER A 426 17.07 33.91 8.42
C SER A 426 17.77 32.54 8.39
N GLY A 427 17.00 31.45 8.56
CA GLY A 427 17.52 30.10 8.73
C GLY A 427 17.91 29.78 10.18
N ALA A 428 17.63 30.68 11.14
CA ALA A 428 17.88 30.39 12.54
C ALA A 428 16.91 29.32 13.04
N VAL A 429 17.45 28.33 13.76
CA VAL A 429 16.67 27.22 14.33
C VAL A 429 15.77 27.75 15.45
N GLN A 430 14.46 27.53 15.29
CA GLN A 430 13.46 27.77 16.32
C GLN A 430 13.10 26.51 17.08
N ALA A 431 13.18 25.34 16.44
CA ALA A 431 12.99 24.07 17.12
C ALA A 431 13.69 22.91 16.38
N LYS A 432 14.06 21.87 17.13
CA LYS A 432 14.50 20.57 16.60
C LYS A 432 13.80 19.43 17.32
N TYR A 433 13.58 18.33 16.60
CA TYR A 433 12.85 17.18 17.09
C TYR A 433 13.55 15.90 16.66
N SER A 434 14.06 15.15 17.62
CA SER A 434 14.70 13.85 17.38
C SER A 434 13.63 12.76 17.39
N ARG A 435 13.65 11.88 16.38
CA ARG A 435 12.63 10.84 16.19
C ARG A 435 13.22 9.44 16.31
N ASP A 436 12.43 8.47 16.77
CA ASP A 436 12.76 7.06 16.62
C ASP A 436 12.50 6.57 15.19
N ILE A 437 12.55 5.26 14.97
CA ILE A 437 12.32 4.66 13.66
C ILE A 437 10.84 4.69 13.22
N ASN A 438 9.91 4.80 14.16
CA ASN A 438 8.47 4.80 13.91
C ASN A 438 7.87 6.23 13.92
N GLY A 439 8.71 7.27 14.00
CA GLY A 439 8.28 8.67 14.07
C GLY A 439 7.96 9.17 15.48
N GLY A 440 8.11 8.32 16.51
CA GLY A 440 7.96 8.70 17.90
C GLY A 440 9.01 9.73 18.34
N LEU A 441 8.63 10.65 19.22
CA LEU A 441 9.52 11.72 19.67
C LEU A 441 10.45 11.22 20.78
N LEU A 442 11.77 11.30 20.55
CA LEU A 442 12.81 10.93 21.52
C LEU A 442 13.22 12.10 22.41
N SER A 443 13.32 13.28 21.79
CA SER A 443 13.68 14.54 22.43
C SER A 443 13.34 15.72 21.54
N LEU A 444 13.36 16.91 22.14
CA LEU A 444 13.17 18.16 21.44
C LEU A 444 14.08 19.25 21.97
N GLN A 445 14.26 20.30 21.18
CA GLN A 445 14.89 21.56 21.56
C GLN A 445 14.01 22.69 21.06
N GLU A 446 13.50 23.54 21.96
CA GLU A 446 12.76 24.75 21.62
C GLU A 446 13.65 25.98 21.81
N GLY A 447 13.73 26.83 20.79
CA GLY A 447 14.58 28.00 20.72
C GLY A 447 16.06 27.69 20.94
N ALA A 448 16.77 28.60 21.61
CA ALA A 448 18.18 28.45 21.97
C ALA A 448 18.40 27.66 23.28
N GLY A 449 17.34 27.10 23.87
CA GLY A 449 17.43 26.32 25.12
C GLY A 449 18.18 25.00 24.96
N ALA A 450 18.50 24.33 26.06
CA ALA A 450 19.04 22.98 26.01
C ALA A 450 17.97 21.98 25.53
N ALA A 451 18.37 20.95 24.77
CA ALA A 451 17.48 19.87 24.40
C ALA A 451 17.02 19.07 25.63
N ALA A 452 15.82 18.52 25.57
CA ALA A 452 15.23 17.69 26.62
C ALA A 452 14.61 16.42 26.03
N ALA A 453 14.80 15.29 26.71
CA ALA A 453 14.14 14.04 26.42
C ALA A 453 12.62 14.16 26.62
N THR A 454 11.85 13.34 25.91
CA THR A 454 10.38 13.41 25.90
C THR A 454 9.74 12.17 26.52
N LEU A 455 8.58 12.36 27.15
CA LEU A 455 7.69 11.31 27.59
C LEU A 455 6.35 11.54 26.91
N SER A 456 5.97 10.60 26.04
CA SER A 456 4.62 10.51 25.48
C SER A 456 3.80 9.44 26.20
N ASP A 457 2.48 9.62 26.22
CA ASP A 457 1.58 8.61 26.77
C ASP A 457 1.18 7.54 25.72
N LEU A 458 0.23 6.68 26.06
CA LEU A 458 -0.27 5.62 25.17
C LEU A 458 -0.93 6.14 23.89
N HIS A 459 -1.56 7.31 23.95
CA HIS A 459 -2.20 7.93 22.79
C HIS A 459 -1.16 8.57 21.85
N GLY A 460 0.06 8.81 22.34
CA GLY A 460 1.13 9.50 21.63
C GLY A 460 1.24 10.97 22.01
N ASP A 461 0.45 11.44 22.98
CA ASP A 461 0.48 12.83 23.43
C ASP A 461 1.79 13.12 24.17
N LEU A 462 2.44 14.24 23.84
CA LEU A 462 3.60 14.72 24.59
C LEU A 462 3.17 15.26 25.96
N VAL A 463 3.35 14.45 27.01
CA VAL A 463 2.90 14.79 28.37
C VAL A 463 3.99 15.40 29.25
N ALA A 464 5.27 15.16 28.93
CA ALA A 464 6.38 15.82 29.61
C ALA A 464 7.68 15.86 28.78
N THR A 465 8.53 16.82 29.10
CA THR A 465 9.96 16.81 28.75
C THR A 465 10.81 16.74 30.01
N PHE A 466 12.01 16.17 29.94
CA PHE A 466 12.86 15.97 31.11
C PHE A 466 14.36 16.01 30.81
N THR A 467 15.11 16.33 31.86
CA THR A 467 16.57 16.13 31.95
C THR A 467 16.85 15.23 33.17
N ALA A 468 17.53 15.71 34.21
CA ALA A 468 17.53 15.05 35.52
C ALA A 468 16.19 15.24 36.27
N ASN A 469 15.42 16.26 35.90
CA ASN A 469 14.09 16.60 36.42
C ASN A 469 13.13 16.90 35.24
N LEU A 470 11.82 16.90 35.48
CA LEU A 470 10.86 17.39 34.49
C LEU A 470 11.13 18.87 34.17
N GLN A 471 11.07 19.23 32.89
CA GLN A 471 11.26 20.61 32.40
C GLN A 471 9.92 21.24 32.02
N THR A 472 9.12 20.49 31.25
CA THR A 472 7.76 20.89 30.86
C THR A 472 6.82 19.71 31.08
N SER A 473 5.54 20.01 31.27
CA SER A 473 4.50 18.99 31.31
C SER A 473 3.16 19.59 30.90
N THR A 474 2.38 18.82 30.16
CA THR A 474 1.04 19.20 29.70
C THR A 474 0.08 18.05 29.97
N ALA A 475 -1.08 18.36 30.54
CA ALA A 475 -2.22 17.45 30.60
C ALA A 475 -3.28 17.91 29.60
N TYR A 476 -3.86 16.95 28.89
CA TYR A 476 -4.92 17.15 27.92
C TYR A 476 -6.24 16.60 28.46
N ASP A 477 -7.34 17.24 28.08
CA ASP A 477 -8.66 16.59 28.11
C ASP A 477 -8.70 15.46 27.05
N PRO A 478 -9.75 14.61 27.04
CA PRO A 478 -9.84 13.49 26.10
C PRO A 478 -9.75 13.86 24.63
N PHE A 479 -10.00 15.12 24.25
CA PHE A 479 -10.04 15.56 22.86
C PHE A 479 -8.87 16.48 22.49
N GLY A 480 -7.89 16.64 23.39
CA GLY A 480 -6.63 17.32 23.12
C GLY A 480 -6.55 18.79 23.55
N THR A 481 -7.57 19.32 24.24
CA THR A 481 -7.47 20.67 24.83
C THR A 481 -6.58 20.60 26.08
N ALA A 482 -5.56 21.44 26.16
CA ALA A 482 -4.67 21.48 27.33
C ALA A 482 -5.39 22.01 28.57
N ILE A 483 -5.39 21.25 29.67
CA ILE A 483 -6.08 21.57 30.93
C ILE A 483 -5.13 21.94 32.08
N ALA A 484 -3.87 21.55 31.97
CA ALA A 484 -2.81 21.97 32.90
C ALA A 484 -1.48 21.99 32.17
N GLN A 485 -0.63 22.96 32.49
CA GLN A 485 0.69 23.09 31.89
C GLN A 485 1.70 23.64 32.88
N THR A 486 2.93 23.12 32.84
CA THR A 486 4.10 23.65 33.57
C THR A 486 5.28 23.79 32.60
N GLY A 487 6.12 24.81 32.82
CA GLY A 487 7.26 25.09 31.94
C GLY A 487 6.83 25.76 30.63
N THR A 488 7.75 25.81 29.67
CA THR A 488 7.53 26.45 28.37
C THR A 488 6.63 25.59 27.47
N LYS A 489 5.72 26.24 26.73
CA LYS A 489 4.90 25.57 25.71
C LYS A 489 5.76 25.04 24.57
N THR A 490 5.53 23.79 24.20
CA THR A 490 6.14 23.13 23.04
C THR A 490 5.26 23.29 21.81
N ASN A 491 5.87 23.24 20.63
CA ASN A 491 5.15 23.28 19.35
C ASN A 491 4.50 21.93 19.00
N LEU A 492 5.02 20.82 19.54
CA LEU A 492 4.41 19.50 19.45
C LEU A 492 3.62 19.20 20.73
N GLY A 493 2.52 18.45 20.62
CA GLY A 493 1.63 18.20 21.74
C GLY A 493 0.77 16.95 21.58
N TYR A 494 -0.52 17.16 21.32
CA TYR A 494 -1.51 16.10 21.12
C TYR A 494 -1.13 15.23 19.91
N GLN A 495 -1.13 13.90 20.07
CA GLN A 495 -0.54 12.90 19.16
C GLN A 495 0.94 13.15 18.77
N GLY A 496 1.66 14.01 19.47
CA GLY A 496 3.01 14.41 19.06
C GLY A 496 3.06 15.25 17.78
N GLU A 497 1.91 15.77 17.35
CA GLU A 497 1.74 16.56 16.13
C GLU A 497 1.89 18.07 16.39
N TYR A 498 2.16 18.81 15.32
CA TYR A 498 2.33 20.26 15.39
C TYR A 498 1.02 20.95 15.74
N THR A 499 1.03 21.71 16.84
CA THR A 499 -0.07 22.58 17.25
C THR A 499 0.27 24.02 16.90
N ASP A 500 -0.55 24.66 16.07
CA ASP A 500 -0.37 26.07 15.77
C ASP A 500 -0.46 26.89 17.07
N PRO A 501 0.57 27.67 17.42
CA PRO A 501 0.64 28.33 18.71
C PRO A 501 -0.46 29.39 18.90
N ASP A 502 -0.99 29.92 17.80
CA ASP A 502 -1.95 31.03 17.79
C ASP A 502 -3.39 30.58 17.61
N THR A 503 -3.63 29.50 16.86
CA THR A 503 -4.99 28.98 16.62
C THR A 503 -5.34 27.78 17.51
N GLY A 504 -4.35 27.10 18.08
CA GLY A 504 -4.53 25.90 18.90
C GLY A 504 -4.94 24.65 18.12
N LYS A 505 -4.98 24.72 16.78
CA LYS A 505 -5.33 23.59 15.92
C LYS A 505 -4.12 22.70 15.67
N VAL A 506 -4.38 21.41 15.52
CA VAL A 506 -3.35 20.38 15.34
C VAL A 506 -3.29 19.98 13.87
N ASN A 507 -2.10 20.04 13.29
CA ASN A 507 -1.85 19.59 11.92
C ASN A 507 -1.75 18.06 11.91
N MET A 508 -2.82 17.38 11.51
CA MET A 508 -2.88 15.92 11.37
C MET A 508 -2.64 15.53 9.91
N HIS A 509 -1.55 16.04 9.32
CA HIS A 509 -1.16 15.84 7.92
C HIS A 509 -2.19 16.33 6.90
N ALA A 510 -3.16 15.51 6.49
CA ALA A 510 -4.13 15.88 5.45
C ALA A 510 -5.15 16.92 5.91
N ARG A 511 -5.42 17.01 7.22
CA ARG A 511 -6.44 17.89 7.78
C ARG A 511 -5.97 18.56 9.07
N TRP A 512 -6.61 19.69 9.39
CA TRP A 512 -6.41 20.38 10.66
C TRP A 512 -7.49 19.98 11.65
N TYR A 513 -7.08 19.40 12.77
CA TYR A 513 -7.95 19.01 13.87
C TYR A 513 -8.15 20.17 14.85
N GLN A 514 -9.38 20.32 15.35
CA GLN A 514 -9.77 21.36 16.30
C GLN A 514 -10.13 20.71 17.65
N PRO A 515 -9.23 20.71 18.64
CA PRO A 515 -9.47 20.07 19.94
C PRO A 515 -10.76 20.54 20.64
N ASP A 516 -11.01 21.85 20.66
CA ASP A 516 -12.14 22.44 21.37
C ASP A 516 -13.50 21.94 20.85
N THR A 517 -13.61 21.67 19.54
CA THR A 517 -14.85 21.20 18.90
C THR A 517 -14.85 19.71 18.60
N SER A 518 -13.71 19.03 18.78
CA SER A 518 -13.47 17.63 18.39
C SER A 518 -13.80 17.31 16.93
N THR A 519 -13.49 18.24 16.01
CA THR A 519 -13.79 18.10 14.58
C THR A 519 -12.62 18.53 13.71
N PHE A 520 -12.48 17.91 12.54
CA PHE A 520 -11.60 18.44 11.48
C PHE A 520 -12.20 19.70 10.83
N SER A 521 -11.33 20.59 10.34
CA SER A 521 -11.73 21.83 9.65
C SER A 521 -12.17 21.63 8.19
N SER A 522 -11.98 20.43 7.64
CA SER A 522 -12.40 20.06 6.30
C SER A 522 -13.01 18.66 6.28
N ARG A 523 -13.88 18.44 5.29
CA ARG A 523 -14.40 17.13 4.93
C ARG A 523 -13.24 16.18 4.63
N ASP A 524 -13.31 14.96 5.15
CA ASP A 524 -12.40 13.90 4.71
C ASP A 524 -12.51 13.67 3.20
N THR A 525 -11.39 13.66 2.49
CA THR A 525 -11.35 13.32 1.07
C THR A 525 -11.42 11.81 0.85
N ALA A 526 -11.06 11.00 1.87
CA ALA A 526 -11.16 9.56 1.84
C ALA A 526 -12.62 9.09 2.05
N THR A 527 -13.03 8.07 1.32
CA THR A 527 -14.29 7.37 1.54
C THR A 527 -14.04 6.07 2.29
N LEU A 528 -14.20 6.12 3.60
CA LEU A 528 -13.97 4.97 4.48
C LEU A 528 -15.17 4.01 4.51
N ASN A 529 -14.90 2.78 4.94
CA ASN A 529 -15.93 1.79 5.22
C ASN A 529 -16.71 2.21 6.48
N PRO A 530 -18.04 2.34 6.47
CA PRO A 530 -18.81 2.74 7.65
C PRO A 530 -19.03 1.57 8.62
N ASN A 531 -17.94 0.92 9.06
CA ASN A 531 -17.93 -0.10 10.09
C ASN A 531 -16.69 0.13 10.99
N PRO A 532 -16.84 0.73 12.18
CA PRO A 532 -18.11 1.11 12.83
C PRO A 532 -18.83 2.26 12.11
N SER A 533 -20.13 2.47 12.35
CA SER A 533 -20.92 3.47 11.58
C SER A 533 -20.40 4.89 11.68
N VAL A 534 -19.80 5.27 12.82
CA VAL A 534 -19.18 6.59 13.03
C VAL A 534 -18.09 6.91 12.00
N GLN A 535 -17.44 5.89 11.41
CA GLN A 535 -16.44 6.07 10.35
C GLN A 535 -17.05 6.63 9.05
N ALA A 536 -18.38 6.63 8.90
CA ALA A 536 -19.09 7.35 7.84
C ALA A 536 -18.97 8.88 7.98
N ASN A 537 -18.78 9.37 9.21
CA ASN A 537 -18.70 10.78 9.51
C ASN A 537 -17.35 11.36 9.03
N ARG A 538 -17.43 12.36 8.15
CA ARG A 538 -16.26 12.95 7.48
C ARG A 538 -15.55 14.02 8.31
N TYR A 539 -15.98 14.30 9.54
CA TYR A 539 -15.41 15.36 10.40
C TYR A 539 -15.02 14.87 11.79
N THR A 540 -15.61 13.78 12.26
CA THR A 540 -15.40 13.26 13.61
C THR A 540 -13.99 12.70 13.78
N TYR A 541 -13.36 13.04 14.89
CA TYR A 541 -12.06 12.53 15.25
C TYR A 541 -12.16 11.16 15.93
N ALA A 542 -11.23 10.26 15.58
CA ALA A 542 -10.97 9.00 16.27
C ALA A 542 -12.20 8.11 16.51
N ASN A 543 -13.16 8.08 15.56
CA ASN A 543 -14.41 7.33 15.72
C ASN A 543 -15.16 7.64 17.03
N ALA A 544 -15.07 8.89 17.53
CA ALA A 544 -15.63 9.29 18.83
C ALA A 544 -15.04 8.57 20.07
N SER A 545 -13.88 7.91 19.91
CA SER A 545 -13.12 7.22 20.96
C SER A 545 -11.66 7.71 21.02
N PRO A 546 -11.44 8.93 21.52
CA PRO A 546 -10.18 9.65 21.32
C PRO A 546 -9.05 9.25 22.29
N LEU A 547 -9.28 8.37 23.26
CA LEU A 547 -8.26 8.05 24.27
C LEU A 547 -7.19 7.08 23.76
N ILE A 548 -7.55 6.25 22.79
CA ILE A 548 -6.66 5.29 22.13
C ILE A 548 -6.75 5.37 20.60
N GLY A 549 -7.80 6.00 20.07
CA GLY A 549 -7.92 6.27 18.65
C GLY A 549 -7.14 7.52 18.25
N THR A 550 -6.21 7.37 17.32
CA THR A 550 -5.43 8.45 16.69
C THR A 550 -5.82 8.60 15.22
N ASP A 551 -5.43 9.71 14.57
CA ASP A 551 -5.56 9.85 13.09
C ASP A 551 -4.26 10.40 12.51
N PRO A 552 -3.22 9.56 12.35
CA PRO A 552 -1.87 10.01 11.96
C PRO A 552 -1.76 10.48 10.51
N THR A 553 -2.81 10.28 9.70
CA THR A 553 -2.85 10.65 8.29
C THR A 553 -3.81 11.81 8.02
N GLY A 554 -4.71 12.09 8.95
CA GLY A 554 -5.86 12.96 8.74
C GLY A 554 -6.92 12.32 7.85
N HIS A 555 -6.98 11.01 7.73
CA HIS A 555 -7.96 10.29 6.90
C HIS A 555 -8.61 9.09 7.58
N ALA A 556 -7.99 8.51 8.61
CA ALA A 556 -8.47 7.25 9.16
C ALA A 556 -8.03 7.09 10.60
N THR A 557 -8.97 6.62 11.43
CA THR A 557 -8.67 6.30 12.82
C THR A 557 -7.83 5.03 12.91
N VAL A 558 -6.77 5.07 13.71
CA VAL A 558 -5.95 3.92 14.12
C VAL A 558 -6.12 3.74 15.63
N ILE A 559 -6.35 2.51 16.09
CA ILE A 559 -6.49 2.21 17.53
C ILE A 559 -5.15 1.71 18.09
N ASN A 560 -4.54 2.50 18.97
CA ASN A 560 -3.30 2.13 19.66
C ASN A 560 -3.61 1.18 20.83
N GLY A 561 -3.80 -0.10 20.53
CA GLY A 561 -4.21 -1.13 21.48
C GLY A 561 -3.07 -1.88 22.20
N GLY A 562 -1.80 -1.70 21.85
CA GLY A 562 -0.72 -2.56 22.38
C GLY A 562 0.74 -2.12 22.20
N SER A 563 1.03 -0.98 21.58
CA SER A 563 2.42 -0.58 21.29
C SER A 563 2.62 0.93 21.43
N ILE A 564 3.54 1.33 22.31
CA ILE A 564 4.31 2.57 22.13
C ILE A 564 5.12 2.38 20.83
N ALA A 565 5.42 3.45 20.09
CA ALA A 565 6.10 3.52 18.79
C ALA A 565 7.46 2.78 18.71
N GLY A 566 7.47 1.46 18.92
CA GLY A 566 8.63 0.59 19.01
C GLY A 566 8.30 -0.89 18.80
N ASN A 567 7.04 -1.24 18.51
CA ASN A 567 6.58 -2.62 18.38
C ASN A 567 5.71 -2.81 17.13
N ALA A 568 6.26 -2.51 15.96
CA ALA A 568 5.82 -3.16 14.74
C ALA A 568 6.78 -4.33 14.50
N SER A 569 6.25 -5.55 14.41
CA SER A 569 7.00 -6.68 13.86
C SER A 569 7.53 -6.25 12.50
N TYR A 570 8.85 -6.08 12.43
CA TYR A 570 9.54 -5.63 11.24
C TYR A 570 9.39 -6.69 10.15
N THR A 571 8.60 -6.38 9.12
CA THR A 571 8.82 -6.92 7.78
C THR A 571 9.81 -6.00 7.08
N PRO A 572 10.96 -6.50 6.57
CA PRO A 572 11.89 -5.68 5.83
C PRO A 572 11.20 -5.05 4.63
N GLY A 573 11.21 -3.70 4.55
CA GLY A 573 10.84 -3.00 3.31
C GLY A 573 9.82 -1.87 3.41
N VAL A 574 9.34 -1.44 4.57
CA VAL A 574 8.67 -0.13 4.74
C VAL A 574 8.73 0.26 6.21
N GLY A 575 9.20 1.46 6.54
CA GLY A 575 9.13 1.97 7.92
C GLY A 575 7.67 2.14 8.32
N SER A 576 7.13 1.20 9.09
CA SER A 576 5.86 1.18 9.87
C SER A 576 4.63 1.94 9.34
N LYS A 577 4.61 2.28 8.07
CA LYS A 577 3.47 2.68 7.28
C LYS A 577 3.37 1.64 6.20
N SER A 578 2.27 0.91 6.16
CA SER A 578 2.03 -0.07 5.10
C SER A 578 2.26 0.57 3.73
N VAL A 579 2.69 -0.20 2.72
CA VAL A 579 2.76 0.29 1.32
C VAL A 579 1.41 0.95 0.91
N SER A 580 0.29 0.51 1.50
CA SER A 580 -1.03 1.15 1.39
C SER A 580 -1.15 2.55 2.01
N GLU A 581 -0.47 2.86 3.11
CA GLU A 581 -0.41 4.20 3.68
C GLU A 581 0.44 5.15 2.83
N ILE A 582 1.50 4.64 2.20
CA ILE A 582 2.28 5.38 1.21
C ILE A 582 1.43 5.68 -0.05
N TYR A 583 0.58 4.75 -0.51
CA TYR A 583 -0.30 5.01 -1.67
C TYR A 583 -1.52 5.88 -1.33
N ALA A 584 -2.08 5.77 -0.12
CA ALA A 584 -3.09 6.71 0.39
C ALA A 584 -2.52 8.13 0.57
N GLN A 585 -1.24 8.23 0.94
CA GLN A 585 -0.49 9.48 1.12
C GLN A 585 -0.25 10.26 -0.20
N TYR A 586 -0.39 9.63 -1.38
CA TYR A 586 -0.15 10.28 -2.67
C TYR A 586 -1.41 10.70 -3.44
N GLY A 587 -2.61 10.58 -2.86
CA GLY A 587 -3.84 10.86 -3.61
C GLY A 587 -4.01 9.98 -4.85
N ILE A 588 -3.30 8.84 -4.92
CA ILE A 588 -3.57 7.78 -5.89
C ILE A 588 -4.83 7.08 -5.40
N MET A 589 -5.98 7.69 -5.72
CA MET A 589 -7.25 6.99 -5.77
C MET A 589 -7.11 5.90 -6.85
N PHE A 590 -6.77 4.67 -6.45
CA PHE A 590 -7.25 3.53 -7.22
C PHE A 590 -8.78 3.62 -7.16
N GLY A 591 -9.40 3.77 -8.32
CA GLY A 591 -10.84 3.94 -8.41
C GLY A 591 -11.54 2.83 -7.64
N GLY A 592 -12.48 3.23 -6.79
CA GLY A 592 -13.15 2.33 -5.87
C GLY A 592 -13.80 1.17 -6.60
N GLY A 593 -13.30 -0.03 -6.31
CA GLY A 593 -14.04 -1.29 -6.36
C GLY A 593 -14.15 -1.79 -4.92
N SER A 594 -15.36 -2.12 -4.51
CA SER A 594 -15.79 -2.59 -3.19
C SER A 594 -14.90 -3.63 -2.49
N GLY A 595 -14.71 -3.46 -1.17
CA GLY A 595 -14.46 -4.57 -0.23
C GLY A 595 -13.10 -4.55 0.47
N PHE A 596 -12.94 -3.73 1.52
CA PHE A 596 -11.93 -3.99 2.53
C PHE A 596 -12.44 -5.12 3.46
N ARG A 597 -11.91 -6.34 3.30
CA ARG A 597 -11.83 -7.30 4.39
C ARG A 597 -10.46 -7.13 5.03
N GLU A 598 -10.44 -6.81 6.31
CA GLU A 598 -9.28 -7.07 7.16
C GLU A 598 -9.12 -8.59 7.24
N ASP A 599 -8.10 -9.12 6.57
CA ASP A 599 -7.43 -10.34 7.01
C ASP A 599 -5.95 -10.20 6.68
N ILE A 600 -5.14 -10.43 7.70
CA ILE A 600 -3.71 -10.19 7.76
C ILE A 600 -2.99 -11.23 6.86
N GLY A 601 -2.20 -10.79 5.89
CA GLY A 601 -1.29 -11.67 5.13
C GLY A 601 -0.89 -11.09 3.77
N GLY A 602 0.40 -10.84 3.58
CA GLY A 602 0.96 -10.26 2.36
C GLY A 602 0.77 -11.14 1.11
N GLY A 603 0.58 -10.47 -0.04
CA GLY A 603 0.57 -11.10 -1.35
C GLY A 603 -0.33 -10.37 -2.34
N ALA A 604 0.21 -9.40 -3.07
CA ALA A 604 -0.47 -8.84 -4.23
C ALA A 604 -0.47 -9.86 -5.38
N ILE A 605 -1.61 -10.52 -5.63
CA ILE A 605 -1.93 -11.14 -6.92
C ILE A 605 -3.33 -10.65 -7.32
N ALA A 606 -3.40 -9.99 -8.48
CA ALA A 606 -4.64 -9.63 -9.12
C ALA A 606 -5.44 -10.89 -9.49
N CYS A 607 -6.71 -10.95 -9.08
CA CYS A 607 -7.71 -11.78 -9.72
C CYS A 607 -8.79 -10.85 -10.28
N ASP A 608 -8.92 -10.86 -11.60
CA ASP A 608 -9.95 -10.15 -12.36
C ASP A 608 -11.37 -10.62 -11.99
N ILE A 609 -12.30 -9.67 -12.16
CA ILE A 609 -13.75 -9.83 -12.05
C ILE A 609 -14.23 -10.81 -13.13
N TRP A 610 -14.31 -12.11 -12.79
CA TRP A 610 -15.23 -13.15 -13.30
C TRP A 610 -14.71 -14.53 -12.89
N SER A 611 -15.05 -15.04 -11.70
CA SER A 611 -15.14 -16.49 -11.35
C SER A 611 -15.19 -16.85 -9.85
N CYS A 612 -15.61 -15.96 -8.94
CA CYS A 612 -15.84 -16.34 -7.54
C CYS A 612 -17.33 -16.29 -7.20
N ASP A 613 -18.08 -17.23 -7.77
CA ASP A 613 -19.41 -17.63 -7.30
C ASP A 613 -19.38 -19.16 -7.16
N SER A 614 -18.85 -19.64 -6.04
CA SER A 614 -19.19 -20.93 -5.42
C SER A 614 -18.35 -21.08 -4.16
N ALA A 615 -19.04 -21.04 -3.03
CA ALA A 615 -18.51 -21.49 -1.76
C ALA A 615 -18.21 -23.00 -1.84
N GLU A 616 -16.93 -23.37 -1.88
CA GLU A 616 -16.50 -24.54 -1.12
C GLU A 616 -16.16 -24.05 0.29
N VAL A 617 -16.95 -24.54 1.23
CA VAL A 617 -16.84 -24.34 2.67
C VAL A 617 -15.45 -24.75 3.13
N ILE A 618 -14.68 -23.81 3.68
CA ILE A 618 -13.52 -24.13 4.53
C ILE A 618 -13.92 -23.86 5.98
N ASP A 619 -13.92 -24.93 6.76
CA ASP A 619 -14.09 -25.02 8.21
C ASP A 619 -13.13 -24.06 8.97
N PRO A 620 -13.58 -23.26 9.97
CA PRO A 620 -12.73 -22.32 10.68
C PRO A 620 -11.84 -22.95 11.78
N THR A 621 -11.60 -24.26 11.76
CA THR A 621 -10.58 -24.90 12.64
C THR A 621 -9.14 -24.86 12.10
N TRP A 622 -8.83 -24.10 11.04
CA TRP A 622 -7.56 -24.23 10.30
C TRP A 622 -6.75 -22.93 10.02
N ILE A 623 -6.78 -21.94 10.93
CA ILE A 623 -5.76 -20.85 10.94
C ILE A 623 -5.17 -20.68 12.36
N GLN A 624 -4.57 -21.77 12.85
CA GLN A 624 -3.43 -21.75 13.77
C GLN A 624 -2.45 -22.84 13.31
N GLN A 625 -1.76 -22.63 12.18
CA GLN A 625 -0.49 -23.29 11.82
C GLN A 625 -0.12 -22.95 10.37
N ILE A 626 0.70 -21.92 10.18
CA ILE A 626 1.76 -21.94 9.17
C ILE A 626 3.01 -21.34 9.84
N GLU A 627 3.53 -22.04 10.84
CA GLU A 627 4.93 -21.95 11.23
C GLU A 627 5.58 -23.20 10.66
N TRP A 628 6.56 -23.03 9.78
CA TRP A 628 7.24 -24.13 9.10
C TRP A 628 8.15 -24.88 10.08
N ASN A 629 7.59 -25.86 10.78
CA ASN A 629 8.27 -26.86 11.58
C ASN A 629 7.49 -28.18 11.46
N PRO A 630 8.14 -29.36 11.37
CA PRO A 630 7.42 -30.63 11.30
C PRO A 630 6.55 -30.82 12.55
N GLY A 631 5.27 -31.12 12.36
CA GLY A 631 4.30 -31.21 13.46
C GLY A 631 4.61 -32.37 14.40
N PHE A 632 5.02 -32.05 15.64
CA PHE A 632 5.17 -33.01 16.73
C PHE A 632 3.89 -33.08 17.59
N SER A 633 3.55 -34.26 18.08
CA SER A 633 2.45 -34.46 19.05
C SER A 633 2.82 -33.96 20.46
N GLN A 634 1.83 -33.69 21.32
CA GLN A 634 2.08 -33.23 22.71
C GLN A 634 2.90 -34.24 23.54
N ASP A 635 2.73 -35.54 23.30
CA ASP A 635 3.52 -36.60 23.95
C ASP A 635 4.98 -36.65 23.46
N GLU A 636 5.26 -36.16 22.25
CA GLU A 636 6.62 -36.02 21.70
C GLU A 636 7.30 -34.76 22.23
N LEU A 637 6.57 -33.64 22.34
CA LEU A 637 7.06 -32.39 22.94
C LEU A 637 7.41 -32.56 24.43
N ALA A 638 6.63 -33.34 25.17
CA ALA A 638 6.92 -33.67 26.58
C ALA A 638 8.14 -34.60 26.75
N ARG A 639 8.43 -35.47 25.77
CA ARG A 639 9.60 -36.37 25.76
C ARG A 639 10.91 -35.67 25.35
N LEU A 640 10.82 -34.55 24.62
CA LEU A 640 11.95 -33.71 24.22
C LEU A 640 12.40 -32.69 25.28
N GLY A 641 11.69 -32.62 26.42
CA GLY A 641 12.08 -31.82 27.59
C GLY A 641 11.72 -30.33 27.51
N TRP A 642 10.83 -29.94 26.60
CA TRP A 642 10.41 -28.54 26.42
C TRP A 642 9.29 -28.15 27.40
N LYS A 643 9.40 -27.00 28.06
CA LYS A 643 8.38 -26.54 29.03
C LYS A 643 7.23 -25.84 28.32
N VAL A 644 5.99 -26.26 28.61
CA VAL A 644 4.74 -25.67 28.12
C VAL A 644 4.11 -24.83 29.23
N MET A 645 3.67 -23.61 28.92
CA MET A 645 2.95 -22.74 29.86
C MET A 645 1.49 -23.20 30.07
N PRO A 646 0.82 -22.78 31.17
CA PRO A 646 -0.58 -23.13 31.44
C PRO A 646 -1.61 -22.68 30.39
N ASN A 647 -1.23 -21.79 29.47
CA ASN A 647 -2.06 -21.33 28.34
C ASN A 647 -1.76 -22.06 27.02
N GLY A 648 -0.96 -23.13 27.05
CA GLY A 648 -0.66 -23.97 25.88
C GLY A 648 0.46 -23.44 24.97
N ARG A 649 1.12 -22.32 25.29
CA ARG A 649 2.28 -21.82 24.55
C ARG A 649 3.60 -22.41 25.07
N LEU A 650 4.54 -22.69 24.17
CA LEU A 650 5.90 -23.15 24.49
C LEU A 650 6.75 -22.01 25.08
N VAL A 651 7.62 -22.32 26.05
CA VAL A 651 8.63 -21.39 26.58
C VAL A 651 9.88 -21.51 25.72
N ASP A 652 10.31 -20.39 25.12
CA ASP A 652 11.49 -20.25 24.23
C ASP A 652 11.45 -21.11 22.95
N GLN A 653 11.48 -20.45 21.79
CA GLN A 653 11.60 -21.08 20.48
C GLN A 653 13.05 -20.95 19.96
N PRO A 654 13.98 -21.88 20.27
CA PRO A 654 15.20 -22.00 19.51
C PRO A 654 14.95 -22.91 18.30
N ASN A 655 15.29 -22.38 17.12
CA ASN A 655 15.34 -23.08 15.84
C ASN A 655 16.01 -24.47 15.98
N PHE A 656 15.53 -25.51 15.26
CA PHE A 656 16.02 -26.92 15.35
C PHE A 656 17.55 -27.05 15.26
N TRP A 657 18.21 -26.14 14.55
CA TRP A 657 19.67 -26.09 14.39
C TRP A 657 20.45 -25.56 15.60
N PHE A 658 19.77 -25.10 16.67
CA PHE A 658 20.37 -24.79 17.97
C PHE A 658 20.18 -25.90 19.01
N ALA A 659 19.53 -27.02 18.65
CA ALA A 659 19.45 -28.20 19.50
C ALA A 659 20.83 -28.85 19.70
N SER A 660 21.03 -29.55 20.82
CA SER A 660 22.29 -30.25 21.08
C SER A 660 22.59 -31.30 19.99
N GLU A 661 23.87 -31.50 19.69
CA GLU A 661 24.36 -32.46 18.67
C GLU A 661 23.80 -33.88 18.85
N LYS A 662 23.47 -34.27 20.09
CA LYS A 662 22.81 -35.53 20.42
C LYS A 662 21.39 -35.63 19.84
N VAL A 663 20.61 -34.54 19.92
CA VAL A 663 19.21 -34.46 19.43
C VAL A 663 19.18 -34.44 17.90
N GLN A 664 20.12 -33.71 17.29
CA GLN A 664 20.29 -33.69 15.84
C GLN A 664 20.70 -35.07 15.30
N ASN A 665 21.63 -35.76 15.98
CA ASN A 665 22.04 -37.11 15.60
C ASN A 665 20.93 -38.16 15.80
N GLU A 666 20.11 -38.07 16.85
CA GLU A 666 18.97 -38.99 17.04
C GLU A 666 17.90 -38.84 15.95
N TYR A 667 17.59 -37.60 15.53
CA TYR A 667 16.68 -37.34 14.42
C TYR A 667 17.22 -37.90 13.09
N MET A 668 18.49 -37.64 12.80
CA MET A 668 19.15 -38.05 11.56
C MET A 668 19.39 -39.56 11.45
N THR A 669 19.57 -40.26 12.57
CA THR A 669 19.86 -41.71 12.53
C THR A 669 18.62 -42.59 12.73
N LYS A 670 17.58 -42.09 13.40
CA LYS A 670 16.42 -42.91 13.80
C LYS A 670 15.15 -42.63 12.99
N TRP A 671 14.97 -41.41 12.48
CA TRP A 671 13.76 -40.97 11.79
C TRP A 671 13.98 -40.69 10.29
N SER A 672 15.14 -40.18 9.91
CA SER A 672 15.55 -39.97 8.50
C SER A 672 15.39 -41.20 7.57
N PRO A 673 15.64 -42.46 8.02
CA PRO A 673 15.47 -43.65 7.16
C PRO A 673 14.02 -43.99 6.78
N LEU A 674 13.04 -43.34 7.41
CA LEU A 674 11.60 -43.54 7.16
C LEU A 674 11.01 -42.50 6.20
N LEU A 675 11.82 -41.51 5.79
CA LEU A 675 11.43 -40.44 4.89
C LEU A 675 11.76 -40.81 3.45
N THR A 676 10.94 -40.36 2.48
CA THR A 676 11.24 -40.58 1.07
C THR A 676 12.38 -39.66 0.62
N ASN A 677 13.05 -39.99 -0.49
CA ASN A 677 14.14 -39.16 -1.02
C ASN A 677 13.67 -37.73 -1.37
N ASP A 678 12.39 -37.56 -1.71
CA ASP A 678 11.78 -36.26 -1.98
C ASP A 678 11.57 -35.45 -0.68
N ASP A 679 11.19 -36.10 0.42
CA ASP A 679 11.06 -35.48 1.75
C ASP A 679 12.42 -35.03 2.32
N LEU A 680 13.47 -35.80 2.04
CA LEU A 680 14.85 -35.46 2.41
C LEU A 680 15.39 -34.26 1.63
N ALA A 681 15.07 -34.18 0.33
CA ALA A 681 15.45 -33.04 -0.52
C ALA A 681 14.70 -31.76 -0.13
N PHE A 682 13.41 -31.85 0.19
CA PHE A 682 12.59 -30.71 0.62
C PHE A 682 13.02 -30.15 1.98
N ASN A 683 13.29 -31.03 2.96
CA ASN A 683 13.74 -30.62 4.29
C ASN A 683 15.11 -29.94 4.28
N TRP A 684 15.97 -30.25 3.30
CA TRP A 684 17.29 -29.65 3.14
C TRP A 684 17.26 -28.25 2.53
N VAL A 685 16.37 -28.00 1.55
CA VAL A 685 16.18 -26.67 0.94
C VAL A 685 15.57 -25.69 1.96
N ALA A 686 14.63 -26.17 2.78
CA ALA A 686 14.00 -25.37 3.83
C ALA A 686 14.97 -24.99 4.97
N ALA A 687 15.99 -25.82 5.24
CA ALA A 687 16.89 -25.66 6.38
C ALA A 687 18.15 -24.81 6.10
N GLY A 688 18.53 -24.59 4.84
CA GLY A 688 19.80 -23.95 4.47
C GLY A 688 19.73 -22.48 4.03
N GLY A 689 18.53 -21.89 3.92
CA GLY A 689 18.36 -20.51 3.45
C GLY A 689 18.85 -20.26 2.01
N LEU A 690 18.87 -21.29 1.15
CA LEU A 690 19.27 -21.17 -0.26
C LEU A 690 18.05 -21.33 -1.18
N ALA A 691 17.94 -20.44 -2.17
CA ALA A 691 16.72 -20.24 -2.96
C ALA A 691 16.47 -21.26 -4.10
N SER A 692 17.42 -22.16 -4.42
CA SER A 692 17.24 -23.15 -5.50
C SER A 692 18.27 -24.31 -5.49
N ILE A 693 17.98 -25.38 -6.24
CA ILE A 693 18.88 -26.52 -6.48
C ILE A 693 20.18 -26.08 -7.17
N GLU A 694 20.12 -25.08 -8.04
CA GLU A 694 21.29 -24.53 -8.75
C GLU A 694 22.23 -23.76 -7.80
N ALA A 695 21.69 -23.14 -6.75
CA ALA A 695 22.48 -22.53 -5.67
C ALA A 695 23.24 -23.60 -4.85
N MET A 696 22.65 -24.79 -4.67
CA MET A 696 23.30 -25.93 -4.01
C MET A 696 24.45 -26.51 -4.85
N GLU A 697 24.27 -26.68 -6.17
CA GLU A 697 25.34 -27.13 -7.07
C GLU A 697 26.53 -26.15 -7.09
N ASN A 698 26.25 -24.85 -6.99
CA ASN A 698 27.26 -23.80 -6.95
C ASN A 698 27.99 -23.72 -5.60
N ALA A 699 27.33 -24.07 -4.48
CA ALA A 699 27.97 -24.19 -3.17
C ALA A 699 28.85 -25.44 -3.06
N ALA A 700 28.39 -26.58 -3.61
CA ALA A 700 29.16 -27.82 -3.65
C ALA A 700 30.42 -27.72 -4.52
N ARG A 701 30.38 -26.93 -5.61
CA ARG A 701 31.55 -26.60 -6.42
C ARG A 701 32.58 -25.72 -5.69
N ARG A 702 32.15 -24.87 -4.75
CA ARG A 702 33.02 -23.93 -4.02
C ARG A 702 33.70 -24.55 -2.80
N ASN A 703 33.09 -25.53 -2.13
CA ASN A 703 33.69 -26.18 -0.95
C ASN A 703 33.42 -27.71 -0.92
N PRO A 704 34.25 -28.51 -1.63
CA PRO A 704 33.97 -29.93 -1.90
C PRO A 704 34.00 -30.86 -0.66
N ASN A 705 34.52 -30.39 0.46
CA ASN A 705 34.77 -31.20 1.67
C ASN A 705 33.88 -30.81 2.86
N ASP A 706 32.85 -29.99 2.65
CA ASP A 706 31.90 -29.64 3.71
C ASP A 706 31.07 -30.89 4.14
N PRO A 707 31.15 -31.33 5.41
CA PRO A 707 30.43 -32.52 5.88
C PRO A 707 28.92 -32.36 5.85
N ARG A 708 28.41 -31.11 5.75
CA ARG A 708 26.99 -30.84 5.56
C ARG A 708 26.52 -31.37 4.19
N LEU A 709 27.32 -31.27 3.13
CA LEU A 709 26.94 -31.65 1.76
C LEU A 709 27.01 -33.17 1.46
N ALA A 710 27.18 -34.02 2.48
CA ALA A 710 27.34 -35.46 2.32
C ALA A 710 26.12 -36.16 1.68
N GLY A 711 24.90 -35.65 1.91
CA GLY A 711 23.66 -36.19 1.32
C GLY A 711 23.56 -35.99 -0.20
N PHE A 712 24.10 -34.89 -0.72
CA PHE A 712 24.11 -34.63 -2.17
C PHE A 712 25.08 -35.57 -2.91
N LYS A 713 26.20 -35.94 -2.26
CA LYS A 713 27.15 -36.95 -2.79
C LYS A 713 26.55 -38.35 -2.91
N LEU A 714 25.51 -38.67 -2.14
CA LEU A 714 24.76 -39.93 -2.25
C LEU A 714 23.74 -39.90 -3.40
N MET A 715 23.09 -38.75 -3.63
CA MET A 715 22.10 -38.58 -4.73
C MET A 715 22.74 -38.41 -6.11
N SER A 716 23.95 -37.85 -6.20
CA SER A 716 24.62 -37.61 -7.49
C SER A 716 25.37 -38.83 -8.05
N GLN A 717 25.34 -39.98 -7.36
CA GLN A 717 26.04 -41.19 -7.81
C GLN A 717 25.16 -42.18 -8.58
N GLU A 718 23.84 -41.98 -8.64
CA GLU A 718 22.94 -42.78 -9.48
C GLU A 718 22.33 -41.92 -10.60
N ASN A 719 22.59 -42.32 -11.85
CA ASN A 719 22.11 -41.67 -13.07
C ASN A 719 20.58 -41.54 -13.12
N TYR A 720 20.02 -40.41 -12.71
CA TYR A 720 18.60 -40.09 -12.87
C TYR A 720 18.34 -39.30 -14.16
N SER A 721 18.55 -39.95 -15.31
CA SER A 721 17.97 -39.51 -16.59
C SER A 721 17.15 -40.65 -17.19
N GLY A 722 15.83 -40.54 -17.05
CA GLY A 722 14.88 -41.26 -17.91
C GLY A 722 14.24 -42.52 -17.34
N THR A 723 13.32 -42.43 -16.37
CA THR A 723 12.24 -43.44 -16.22
C THR A 723 11.02 -42.90 -15.46
N LEU A 724 10.21 -42.02 -16.07
CA LEU A 724 8.82 -41.76 -15.65
C LEU A 724 7.92 -41.61 -16.89
N LYS A 725 7.94 -42.64 -17.74
CA LYS A 725 6.88 -42.91 -18.72
C LYS A 725 6.29 -44.29 -18.40
N ARG A 726 5.00 -44.31 -18.05
CA ARG A 726 4.07 -45.46 -17.96
C ARG A 726 4.12 -46.36 -16.70
N SER A 727 3.13 -46.20 -15.83
CA SER A 727 2.27 -47.30 -15.33
C SER A 727 0.95 -46.67 -14.82
N LYS A 728 -0.13 -46.67 -15.62
CA LYS A 728 -1.28 -47.60 -15.67
C LYS A 728 -2.03 -47.78 -14.34
N GLY A 729 -3.29 -47.33 -14.28
CA GLY A 729 -4.32 -48.16 -13.63
C GLY A 729 -5.61 -47.58 -13.04
N ILE A 730 -6.16 -46.40 -13.39
CA ILE A 730 -7.58 -46.06 -13.05
C ILE A 730 -8.25 -45.37 -14.26
N LYS A 731 -9.47 -45.82 -14.61
CA LYS A 731 -10.24 -45.44 -15.81
C LYS A 731 -11.19 -44.25 -15.54
N PRO A 732 -11.69 -43.59 -16.61
CA PRO A 732 -12.06 -42.17 -16.65
C PRO A 732 -13.53 -41.93 -16.26
N GLY A 733 -13.75 -40.99 -15.34
CA GLY A 733 -15.10 -40.62 -14.91
C GLY A 733 -15.15 -39.62 -13.77
N SER A 734 -14.22 -38.66 -13.71
CA SER A 734 -14.32 -37.52 -12.80
C SER A 734 -13.41 -36.41 -13.33
N ARG A 735 -14.03 -35.33 -13.83
CA ARG A 735 -13.35 -34.06 -14.08
C ARG A 735 -12.90 -33.56 -12.70
N ASN A 736 -11.62 -33.75 -12.37
CA ASN A 736 -10.85 -33.06 -11.33
C ASN A 736 -9.57 -33.86 -11.06
N TYR A 737 -8.59 -33.76 -11.98
CA TYR A 737 -7.19 -34.08 -11.69
C TYR A 737 -6.28 -33.37 -12.71
N ALA A 738 -6.05 -32.09 -12.45
CA ALA A 738 -4.94 -31.32 -13.03
C ALA A 738 -4.41 -30.44 -11.90
N ALA A 739 -3.58 -31.02 -11.04
CA ALA A 739 -2.91 -30.29 -9.98
C ALA A 739 -1.45 -30.75 -9.90
N TYR A 740 -0.56 -29.77 -9.72
CA TYR A 740 0.81 -29.88 -9.26
C TYR A 740 1.87 -30.45 -10.22
N THR A 741 2.20 -29.64 -11.23
CA THR A 741 3.60 -29.29 -11.50
C THR A 741 3.75 -27.80 -11.21
N THR A 742 4.76 -27.45 -10.42
CA THR A 742 5.18 -26.08 -10.04
C THR A 742 4.67 -25.01 -10.99
N ARG A 743 3.68 -24.25 -10.50
CA ARG A 743 3.24 -22.99 -11.08
C ARG A 743 4.34 -21.98 -10.81
N ASP A 744 5.41 -22.07 -11.59
CA ASP A 744 6.38 -20.99 -11.75
C ASP A 744 5.59 -19.73 -12.16
N SER A 745 5.97 -18.60 -11.57
CA SER A 745 5.22 -17.34 -11.47
C SER A 745 4.99 -16.65 -12.82
N SER A 746 4.17 -17.27 -13.65
CA SER A 746 3.71 -16.78 -14.95
C SER A 746 2.47 -15.88 -14.87
N THR A 747 2.04 -15.50 -13.65
CA THR A 747 1.01 -14.48 -13.44
C THR A 747 1.57 -13.07 -13.26
N ASP A 748 2.90 -12.88 -13.21
CA ASP A 748 3.48 -11.55 -13.31
C ASP A 748 3.83 -11.25 -14.77
N GLN A 749 2.87 -10.64 -15.49
CA GLN A 749 3.09 -10.14 -16.85
C GLN A 749 4.34 -9.25 -16.96
N ARG A 750 4.78 -8.63 -15.84
CA ARG A 750 5.98 -7.78 -15.73
C ARG A 750 7.30 -8.56 -15.90
N TYR A 751 7.41 -9.79 -15.39
CA TYR A 751 8.63 -10.61 -15.48
C TYR A 751 8.84 -11.21 -16.89
N GLY A 752 7.74 -11.63 -17.54
CA GLY A 752 7.76 -12.16 -18.90
C GLY A 752 8.07 -11.10 -19.95
N TYR A 753 7.55 -9.87 -19.79
CA TYR A 753 7.81 -8.76 -20.72
C TYR A 753 9.24 -8.22 -20.60
N TYR A 754 9.77 -8.08 -19.37
CA TYR A 754 11.14 -7.63 -19.10
C TYR A 754 12.22 -8.50 -19.78
N THR A 755 12.11 -9.83 -19.64
CA THR A 755 13.05 -10.78 -20.24
C THR A 755 12.99 -10.77 -21.77
N LYS A 756 11.79 -10.56 -22.34
CA LYS A 756 11.57 -10.49 -23.79
C LYS A 756 12.04 -9.16 -24.39
N TYR A 757 11.86 -8.04 -23.69
CA TYR A 757 12.31 -6.72 -24.14
C TYR A 757 13.85 -6.58 -24.09
N LYS A 758 14.52 -7.17 -23.09
CA LYS A 758 15.99 -7.31 -23.06
C LYS A 758 16.53 -8.02 -24.30
N ARG A 759 15.84 -9.06 -24.77
CA ARG A 759 16.20 -9.78 -25.99
C ARG A 759 16.01 -8.90 -27.22
N LEU A 760 14.93 -8.12 -27.29
CA LEU A 760 14.65 -7.23 -28.41
C LEU A 760 15.76 -6.17 -28.60
N ILE A 761 16.27 -5.58 -27.52
CA ILE A 761 17.40 -4.62 -27.55
C ILE A 761 18.65 -5.22 -28.20
N LYS A 762 18.97 -6.49 -27.89
CA LYS A 762 20.10 -7.22 -28.47
C LYS A 762 19.92 -7.50 -29.97
N LEU A 763 18.69 -7.40 -30.49
CA LEU A 763 18.35 -7.65 -31.89
C LEU A 763 18.33 -6.40 -32.75
N LYS A 764 18.65 -5.20 -32.21
CA LYS A 764 18.59 -3.92 -32.96
C LYS A 764 19.30 -3.96 -34.32
N THR A 765 20.48 -4.58 -34.39
CA THR A 765 21.26 -4.70 -35.63
C THR A 765 20.56 -5.64 -36.61
N ILE A 766 20.08 -6.78 -36.13
CA ILE A 766 19.41 -7.80 -36.95
C ILE A 766 18.07 -7.29 -37.48
N ILE A 767 17.29 -6.56 -36.65
CA ILE A 767 16.01 -5.97 -37.05
C ILE A 767 16.24 -4.91 -38.14
N ASN A 768 17.25 -4.05 -37.99
CA ASN A 768 17.62 -3.08 -39.01
C ASN A 768 18.10 -3.73 -40.32
N GLU A 769 18.95 -4.75 -40.24
CA GLU A 769 19.41 -5.51 -41.40
C GLU A 769 18.26 -6.18 -42.14
N ALA A 770 17.39 -6.89 -41.42
CA ALA A 770 16.26 -7.62 -41.99
C ALA A 770 15.22 -6.67 -42.63
N ALA A 771 14.91 -5.55 -41.95
CA ALA A 771 14.03 -4.51 -42.48
C ALA A 771 14.57 -3.95 -43.80
N LYS A 772 15.89 -3.67 -43.86
CA LYS A 772 16.57 -3.17 -45.06
C LYS A 772 16.62 -4.22 -46.18
N GLU A 773 16.94 -5.47 -45.86
CA GLU A 773 17.04 -6.59 -46.80
C GLU A 773 15.70 -6.86 -47.51
N HIS A 774 14.58 -6.69 -46.80
CA HIS A 774 13.25 -6.98 -47.32
C HIS A 774 12.41 -5.74 -47.69
N GLY A 775 12.97 -4.53 -47.55
CA GLY A 775 12.29 -3.29 -47.92
C GLY A 775 11.03 -3.02 -47.10
N ILE A 776 11.11 -3.24 -45.79
CA ILE A 776 10.04 -3.03 -44.80
C ILE A 776 10.46 -1.93 -43.82
N ASP A 777 9.51 -1.10 -43.40
CA ASP A 777 9.72 -0.15 -42.31
C ASP A 777 10.16 -0.83 -41.00
N ARG A 778 11.29 -0.38 -40.45
CA ARG A 778 11.88 -0.98 -39.24
C ARG A 778 11.01 -0.80 -37.99
N ASN A 779 10.17 0.23 -37.91
CA ASN A 779 9.28 0.46 -36.77
C ASN A 779 8.06 -0.46 -36.88
N ALA A 780 7.54 -0.70 -38.10
CA ALA A 780 6.49 -1.68 -38.34
C ALA A 780 6.98 -3.12 -38.04
N LEU A 781 8.22 -3.46 -38.40
CA LEU A 781 8.81 -4.75 -38.04
C LEU A 781 9.01 -4.89 -36.53
N ALA A 782 9.50 -3.85 -35.85
CA ALA A 782 9.63 -3.84 -34.40
C ALA A 782 8.26 -3.97 -33.71
N ALA A 783 7.22 -3.33 -34.24
CA ALA A 783 5.85 -3.44 -33.75
C ALA A 783 5.32 -4.88 -33.83
N VAL A 784 5.58 -5.61 -34.92
CA VAL A 784 5.22 -7.03 -35.03
C VAL A 784 5.93 -7.83 -33.93
N LEU A 785 7.24 -7.65 -33.75
CA LEU A 785 8.00 -8.39 -32.75
C LEU A 785 7.52 -8.08 -31.32
N ILE A 786 7.25 -6.81 -30.99
CA ILE A 786 6.71 -6.40 -29.68
C ILE A 786 5.32 -7.01 -29.45
N TYR A 787 4.45 -7.02 -30.46
CA TYR A 787 3.13 -7.62 -30.35
C TYR A 787 3.20 -9.14 -30.12
N GLU A 788 3.98 -9.87 -30.93
CA GLU A 788 4.12 -11.33 -30.82
C GLU A 788 4.82 -11.75 -29.52
N MET A 789 5.70 -10.90 -28.97
CA MET A 789 6.33 -11.16 -27.68
C MET A 789 5.40 -10.90 -26.48
N SER A 790 4.44 -9.99 -26.61
CA SER A 790 3.58 -9.54 -25.51
C SER A 790 2.31 -10.37 -25.28
N HIS A 791 1.87 -11.19 -26.24
CA HIS A 791 0.63 -11.96 -26.11
C HIS A 791 0.91 -13.43 -25.77
N TRP A 792 0.27 -13.92 -24.70
CA TRP A 792 0.28 -15.32 -24.26
C TRP A 792 -1.16 -15.84 -24.29
N GLU A 793 -1.61 -16.57 -25.31
CA GLU A 793 -2.72 -17.54 -25.20
C GLU A 793 -2.69 -18.61 -26.33
N PRO A 794 -3.03 -19.89 -26.06
CA PRO A 794 -3.05 -20.99 -27.04
C PRO A 794 -4.33 -21.15 -27.86
N THR A 795 -5.32 -20.24 -27.80
CA THR A 795 -6.62 -20.46 -28.44
C THR A 795 -7.23 -19.16 -28.95
N GLY A 796 -7.25 -18.92 -30.26
CA GLY A 796 -7.83 -17.65 -30.73
C GLY A 796 -7.88 -17.33 -32.22
N GLY A 797 -7.75 -18.31 -33.12
CA GLY A 797 -8.03 -18.11 -34.54
C GLY A 797 -7.34 -19.21 -35.34
N TYR A 798 -8.08 -19.94 -36.17
CA TYR A 798 -7.48 -20.93 -37.07
C TYR A 798 -6.86 -20.25 -38.32
N PRO A 799 -5.54 -20.13 -38.44
CA PRO A 799 -4.85 -20.50 -39.66
C PRO A 799 -4.37 -21.93 -39.42
N GLY A 800 -5.07 -22.92 -39.98
CA GLY A 800 -4.84 -24.36 -39.71
C GLY A 800 -3.50 -24.94 -40.16
N ASP A 801 -2.41 -24.18 -40.05
CA ASP A 801 -1.04 -24.49 -40.44
C ASP A 801 -0.08 -23.37 -39.94
N ALA A 802 -0.27 -22.87 -38.71
CA ALA A 802 0.66 -21.92 -38.08
C ALA A 802 1.93 -22.66 -37.61
N VAL A 803 3.11 -22.02 -37.68
CA VAL A 803 4.39 -22.70 -37.36
C VAL A 803 4.45 -23.20 -35.90
N GLY A 804 3.69 -22.59 -34.98
CA GLY A 804 3.70 -22.90 -33.55
C GLY A 804 2.61 -23.87 -33.04
N GLU A 805 1.62 -24.26 -33.84
CA GLU A 805 0.42 -24.95 -33.31
C GLU A 805 0.55 -26.48 -33.17
N LYS A 806 1.49 -27.14 -33.85
CA LYS A 806 1.39 -28.60 -34.02
C LYS A 806 2.00 -29.48 -32.92
N GLU A 807 2.88 -28.99 -32.05
CA GLU A 807 3.49 -29.86 -31.01
C GLU A 807 3.81 -29.05 -29.76
N GLY A 808 3.14 -29.38 -28.64
CA GLY A 808 3.21 -28.71 -27.34
C GLY A 808 4.58 -28.68 -26.64
N TRP A 809 5.58 -28.08 -27.29
CA TRP A 809 6.89 -27.71 -26.77
C TRP A 809 7.15 -26.26 -27.13
N GLN A 810 6.68 -25.32 -26.30
CA GLN A 810 7.15 -23.94 -26.31
C GLN A 810 8.17 -23.78 -25.18
N ASP A 811 9.45 -24.01 -25.49
CA ASP A 811 10.53 -23.60 -24.59
C ASP A 811 10.72 -22.08 -24.64
N TRP A 812 11.20 -21.55 -23.52
CA TRP A 812 11.41 -20.13 -23.17
C TRP A 812 12.36 -19.34 -24.09
N THR A 813 12.66 -19.80 -25.31
CA THR A 813 13.61 -19.22 -26.28
C THR A 813 12.99 -18.66 -27.56
N SER A 814 11.71 -18.90 -27.86
CA SER A 814 11.10 -18.41 -29.10
C SER A 814 10.77 -16.91 -29.06
N LEU A 815 10.87 -16.22 -30.20
CA LEU A 815 10.42 -14.82 -30.36
C LEU A 815 8.88 -14.70 -30.49
N GLY A 816 8.13 -15.78 -30.26
CA GLY A 816 6.67 -15.77 -30.37
C GLY A 816 6.13 -15.69 -31.80
N ILE A 817 6.96 -15.95 -32.84
CA ILE A 817 6.55 -15.90 -34.26
C ILE A 817 5.70 -17.12 -34.63
N GLY A 818 4.57 -17.29 -33.93
CA GLY A 818 3.68 -18.44 -34.06
C GLY A 818 2.68 -18.31 -35.19
N GLN A 819 2.38 -17.08 -35.62
CA GLN A 819 1.24 -16.75 -36.48
C GLN A 819 1.55 -16.79 -37.99
N MET A 820 2.79 -17.12 -38.39
CA MET A 820 3.18 -17.27 -39.79
C MET A 820 2.61 -18.56 -40.40
N GLN A 821 2.15 -18.49 -41.65
CA GLN A 821 1.68 -19.68 -42.38
C GLN A 821 2.85 -20.61 -42.74
N ILE A 822 2.81 -21.89 -42.31
CA ILE A 822 3.92 -22.86 -42.48
C ILE A 822 4.24 -23.14 -43.95
N GLY A 823 3.23 -23.13 -44.84
CA GLY A 823 3.43 -23.29 -46.27
C GLY A 823 4.25 -22.15 -46.86
N THR A 824 3.96 -20.91 -46.44
CA THR A 824 4.72 -19.72 -46.84
C THR A 824 6.10 -19.68 -46.19
N ALA A 825 6.21 -20.08 -44.91
CA ALA A 825 7.49 -20.22 -44.22
C ALA A 825 8.43 -21.18 -44.97
N ARG A 826 7.90 -22.31 -45.48
CA ARG A 826 8.68 -23.26 -46.29
C ARG A 826 9.13 -22.66 -47.63
N GLU A 827 8.26 -21.94 -48.34
CA GLU A 827 8.65 -21.27 -49.60
C GLU A 827 9.71 -20.18 -49.38
N MET A 828 9.60 -19.41 -48.28
CA MET A 828 10.62 -18.43 -47.90
C MET A 828 11.94 -19.12 -47.54
N MET A 829 11.91 -20.22 -46.77
CA MET A 829 13.12 -20.99 -46.47
C MET A 829 13.80 -21.56 -47.72
N LYS A 830 13.03 -21.92 -48.77
CA LYS A 830 13.58 -22.29 -50.08
C LYS A 830 14.24 -21.11 -50.79
N GLU A 831 13.62 -19.93 -50.73
CA GLU A 831 14.15 -18.69 -51.33
C GLU A 831 15.46 -18.26 -50.66
N TYR A 832 15.60 -18.43 -49.34
CA TYR A 832 16.80 -18.03 -48.58
C TYR A 832 17.90 -19.09 -48.50
N TYR A 833 17.58 -20.40 -48.53
CA TYR A 833 18.54 -21.49 -48.25
C TYR A 833 18.63 -22.56 -49.35
N GLY A 834 18.03 -22.33 -50.51
CA GLY A 834 18.13 -23.23 -51.66
C GLY A 834 17.60 -24.64 -51.38
N ASP A 835 18.32 -25.67 -51.81
CA ASP A 835 17.89 -27.08 -51.67
C ASP A 835 17.77 -27.53 -50.21
N MET A 836 18.48 -26.87 -49.29
CA MET A 836 18.39 -27.14 -47.86
C MET A 836 16.99 -26.82 -47.31
N GLY A 837 16.33 -25.76 -47.80
CA GLY A 837 14.98 -25.38 -47.42
C GLY A 837 13.87 -26.31 -47.97
N LYS A 838 14.14 -27.03 -49.07
CA LYS A 838 13.17 -27.92 -49.72
C LYS A 838 12.89 -29.20 -48.93
N ASN A 839 13.85 -29.65 -48.12
CA ASN A 839 13.81 -30.93 -47.43
C ASN A 839 13.48 -30.82 -45.92
N LEU A 840 13.21 -29.61 -45.41
CA LEU A 840 12.87 -29.40 -44.01
C LEU A 840 11.41 -29.76 -43.73
N SER A 841 11.18 -30.62 -42.73
CA SER A 841 9.85 -30.91 -42.21
C SER A 841 9.27 -29.70 -41.47
N ASN A 842 7.94 -29.65 -41.30
CA ASN A 842 7.29 -28.59 -40.50
C ASN A 842 7.85 -28.50 -39.08
N ARG A 843 8.18 -29.65 -38.49
CA ARG A 843 8.84 -29.76 -37.18
C ARG A 843 10.23 -29.14 -37.20
N ALA A 844 11.01 -29.36 -38.26
CA ALA A 844 12.35 -28.76 -38.39
C ALA A 844 12.29 -27.25 -38.57
N ILE A 845 11.31 -26.73 -39.33
CA ILE A 845 11.10 -25.28 -39.49
C ILE A 845 10.68 -24.64 -38.16
N GLY A 846 9.75 -25.26 -37.42
CA GLY A 846 9.38 -24.81 -36.08
C GLY A 846 10.55 -24.82 -35.09
N GLY A 847 11.37 -25.87 -35.11
CA GLY A 847 12.59 -25.95 -34.30
C GLY A 847 13.59 -24.84 -34.63
N ILE A 848 13.81 -24.54 -35.92
CA ILE A 848 14.70 -23.45 -36.33
C ILE A 848 14.19 -22.09 -35.85
N LEU A 849 12.88 -21.81 -35.97
CA LEU A 849 12.32 -20.53 -35.50
C LEU A 849 12.33 -20.38 -33.98
N ASN A 850 12.33 -21.48 -33.24
CA ASN A 850 12.38 -21.48 -31.78
C ASN A 850 13.80 -21.38 -31.21
N HIS A 851 14.82 -21.73 -32.00
CA HIS A 851 16.22 -21.78 -31.54
C HIS A 851 17.17 -20.82 -32.28
N ASP A 852 16.81 -20.30 -33.47
CA ASP A 852 17.58 -19.31 -34.22
C ASP A 852 16.82 -17.96 -34.32
N THR A 853 17.14 -17.08 -33.38
CA THR A 853 16.54 -15.75 -33.26
C THR A 853 16.84 -14.84 -34.46
N ARG A 854 17.99 -15.00 -35.12
CA ARG A 854 18.38 -14.18 -36.28
C ARG A 854 17.56 -14.58 -37.50
N MET A 855 17.42 -15.87 -37.71
CA MET A 855 16.55 -16.45 -38.74
C MET A 855 15.11 -16.01 -38.56
N ALA A 856 14.61 -16.09 -37.32
CA ALA A 856 13.25 -15.76 -36.96
C ALA A 856 12.88 -14.30 -37.34
N VAL A 857 13.75 -13.33 -37.02
CA VAL A 857 13.55 -11.91 -37.39
C VAL A 857 13.58 -11.70 -38.91
N ARG A 858 14.51 -12.36 -39.61
CA ARG A 858 14.61 -12.26 -41.08
C ARG A 858 13.38 -12.84 -41.77
N LEU A 859 12.92 -14.00 -41.32
CA LEU A 859 11.72 -14.62 -41.86
C LEU A 859 10.47 -13.78 -41.58
N ALA A 860 10.38 -13.10 -40.44
CA ALA A 860 9.30 -12.16 -40.16
C ALA A 860 9.27 -10.98 -41.15
N ALA A 861 10.41 -10.36 -41.39
CA ALA A 861 10.52 -9.27 -42.35
C ALA A 861 10.23 -9.74 -43.79
N ALA A 862 10.70 -10.93 -44.18
CA ALA A 862 10.37 -11.56 -45.45
C ALA A 862 8.86 -11.86 -45.57
N TYR A 863 8.21 -12.30 -44.49
CA TYR A 863 6.77 -12.55 -44.45
C TYR A 863 5.96 -11.26 -44.61
N MET A 864 6.34 -10.18 -43.92
CA MET A 864 5.73 -8.86 -44.13
C MET A 864 5.86 -8.40 -45.59
N ARG A 865 7.02 -8.62 -46.22
CA ARG A 865 7.23 -8.32 -47.65
C ARG A 865 6.34 -9.16 -48.56
N TYR A 866 6.19 -10.44 -48.28
CA TYR A 866 5.28 -11.31 -49.02
C TYR A 866 3.83 -10.85 -48.90
N LEU A 867 3.36 -10.51 -47.69
CA LEU A 867 2.01 -9.99 -47.47
C LEU A 867 1.79 -8.69 -48.25
N LYS A 868 2.76 -7.77 -48.22
CA LYS A 868 2.76 -6.53 -49.02
C LYS A 868 2.63 -6.80 -50.52
N LYS A 869 3.36 -7.78 -51.05
CA LYS A 869 3.33 -8.16 -52.48
C LYS A 869 2.06 -8.92 -52.86
N THR A 870 1.45 -9.65 -51.94
CA THR A 870 0.37 -10.60 -52.24
C THR A 870 -1.01 -10.00 -52.00
N ILE A 871 -1.16 -9.17 -50.97
CA ILE A 871 -2.44 -8.57 -50.60
C ILE A 871 -2.65 -7.28 -51.41
N LYS A 872 -3.73 -7.28 -52.19
CA LYS A 872 -4.25 -6.11 -52.89
C LYS A 872 -5.57 -5.69 -52.25
N VAL A 873 -5.69 -4.41 -51.94
CA VAL A 873 -6.89 -3.80 -51.36
C VAL A 873 -7.38 -2.67 -52.26
N PRO A 874 -8.66 -2.26 -52.18
CA PRO A 874 -9.13 -1.10 -52.91
C PRO A 874 -8.28 0.14 -52.59
N GLY A 875 -7.88 0.89 -53.62
CA GLY A 875 -7.26 2.20 -53.48
C GLY A 875 -8.26 3.16 -52.82
N GLY A 876 -7.76 4.07 -51.97
CA GLY A 876 -8.60 5.15 -51.45
C GLY A 876 -9.21 6.00 -52.57
N PRO A 877 -10.25 6.81 -52.29
CA PRO A 877 -11.02 7.48 -53.34
C PRO A 877 -10.14 8.35 -54.24
N HIS A 878 -10.14 8.06 -55.54
CA HIS A 878 -9.66 9.00 -56.56
C HIS A 878 -10.66 10.16 -56.68
N ARG A 879 -10.16 11.40 -56.76
CA ARG A 879 -10.98 12.61 -56.95
C ARG A 879 -11.87 12.60 -58.20
N ASN A 880 -11.68 11.68 -59.15
CA ASN A 880 -12.34 11.70 -60.47
C ASN A 880 -13.08 10.40 -60.89
N GLY A 881 -13.54 9.59 -59.94
CA GLY A 881 -14.69 8.69 -60.17
C GLY A 881 -14.62 7.61 -61.27
N LYS A 882 -13.44 7.25 -61.81
CA LYS A 882 -13.27 6.07 -62.67
C LYS A 882 -11.97 5.32 -62.40
N GLU A 883 -12.12 4.00 -62.44
CA GLU A 883 -11.19 2.90 -62.17
C GLU A 883 -11.05 2.42 -60.71
N ASN A 884 -11.38 1.14 -60.55
CA ASN A 884 -11.26 0.33 -59.35
C ASN A 884 -9.77 0.00 -59.16
N THR A 885 -8.95 1.00 -58.81
CA THR A 885 -7.50 0.83 -58.69
C THR A 885 -7.20 0.05 -57.42
N THR A 886 -6.65 -1.15 -57.55
CA THR A 886 -6.17 -1.91 -56.39
C THR A 886 -4.76 -1.47 -56.02
N ARG A 887 -4.51 -1.20 -54.74
CA ARG A 887 -3.16 -0.95 -54.23
C ARG A 887 -2.66 -2.13 -53.41
N HIS A 888 -1.35 -2.29 -53.35
CA HIS A 888 -0.73 -3.13 -52.33
C HIS A 888 -0.89 -2.48 -50.96
N ILE A 889 -0.97 -3.32 -49.92
CA ILE A 889 -1.02 -2.85 -48.52
C ILE A 889 0.30 -2.16 -48.13
N ASN A 890 0.28 -1.26 -47.15
CA ASN A 890 1.50 -0.64 -46.61
C ASN A 890 2.14 -1.47 -45.48
N ASP A 891 3.28 -1.04 -44.95
CA ASP A 891 4.05 -1.82 -43.96
C ASP A 891 3.31 -2.00 -42.62
N TRP A 892 2.50 -1.02 -42.20
CA TRP A 892 1.67 -1.12 -40.99
C TRP A 892 0.45 -2.01 -41.21
N GLU A 893 -0.16 -1.96 -42.39
CA GLU A 893 -1.22 -2.90 -42.77
C GLU A 893 -0.68 -4.33 -42.88
N ALA A 894 0.57 -4.51 -43.34
CA ALA A 894 1.26 -5.80 -43.36
C ALA A 894 1.56 -6.31 -41.93
N ALA A 895 1.86 -5.40 -40.98
CA ALA A 895 2.04 -5.74 -39.58
C ALA A 895 0.74 -6.28 -38.94
N VAL A 896 -0.41 -5.69 -39.28
CA VAL A 896 -1.72 -6.23 -38.84
C VAL A 896 -2.05 -7.54 -39.54
N ALA A 897 -1.76 -7.65 -40.85
CA ALA A 897 -2.02 -8.86 -41.63
C ALA A 897 -1.14 -10.06 -41.25
N TYR A 898 -0.12 -9.87 -40.40
CA TYR A 898 0.90 -10.86 -40.05
C TYR A 898 0.36 -12.18 -39.46
N GLY A 899 -0.85 -12.19 -38.89
CA GLY A 899 -1.52 -13.40 -38.39
C GLY A 899 -2.85 -13.72 -39.08
N VAL A 900 -3.11 -13.12 -40.26
CA VAL A 900 -4.41 -13.19 -40.94
C VAL A 900 -4.23 -13.76 -42.34
N LYS A 901 -5.16 -14.62 -42.78
CA LYS A 901 -5.15 -15.13 -44.16
C LYS A 901 -5.23 -13.95 -45.15
N PRO A 902 -4.33 -13.87 -46.15
CA PRO A 902 -4.28 -12.75 -47.11
C PRO A 902 -5.62 -12.39 -47.76
N THR A 903 -6.41 -13.40 -48.13
CA THR A 903 -7.73 -13.23 -48.75
C THR A 903 -8.76 -12.61 -47.82
N ASP A 904 -8.69 -12.93 -46.53
CA ASP A 904 -9.67 -12.48 -45.54
C ASP A 904 -9.33 -11.07 -45.07
N PHE A 905 -8.04 -10.74 -44.96
CA PHE A 905 -7.59 -9.38 -44.75
C PHE A 905 -7.98 -8.45 -45.92
N ALA A 906 -7.85 -8.91 -47.17
CA ALA A 906 -8.28 -8.14 -48.34
C ALA A 906 -9.80 -7.85 -48.34
N LYS A 907 -10.62 -8.83 -47.98
CA LYS A 907 -12.08 -8.67 -47.82
C LYS A 907 -12.41 -7.67 -46.71
N TRP A 908 -11.72 -7.76 -45.57
CA TRP A 908 -11.89 -6.83 -44.46
C TRP A 908 -11.57 -5.39 -44.86
N ARG A 909 -10.45 -5.17 -45.55
CA ARG A 909 -10.06 -3.83 -46.06
C ARG A 909 -10.96 -3.31 -47.19
N SER A 910 -11.81 -4.17 -47.77
CA SER A 910 -12.83 -3.78 -48.75
C SER A 910 -14.17 -3.42 -48.12
N GLY A 911 -14.24 -3.23 -46.80
CA GLY A 911 -15.45 -2.86 -46.06
C GLY A 911 -16.23 -4.05 -45.49
N GLY A 912 -15.72 -5.28 -45.59
CA GLY A 912 -16.26 -6.43 -44.90
C GLY A 912 -15.98 -6.40 -43.38
N PRO A 913 -16.57 -7.29 -42.58
CA PRO A 913 -16.26 -7.42 -41.15
C PRO A 913 -14.84 -7.95 -40.91
N ALA A 914 -14.31 -7.72 -39.71
CA ALA A 914 -13.01 -8.25 -39.30
C ALA A 914 -13.03 -9.80 -39.38
N PRO A 915 -11.95 -10.42 -39.86
CA PRO A 915 -11.94 -11.85 -40.14
C PRO A 915 -11.86 -12.70 -38.87
N THR A 916 -11.29 -12.16 -37.78
CA THR A 916 -11.28 -12.76 -36.43
C THR A 916 -11.27 -11.67 -35.36
N ALA A 917 -11.68 -12.01 -34.13
CA ALA A 917 -11.54 -11.12 -32.97
C ALA A 917 -10.07 -10.74 -32.71
N GLU A 918 -9.14 -11.67 -32.96
CA GLU A 918 -7.71 -11.44 -32.82
C GLU A 918 -7.15 -10.45 -33.86
N ALA A 919 -7.64 -10.49 -35.11
CA ALA A 919 -7.29 -9.50 -36.12
C ALA A 919 -7.71 -8.07 -35.72
N GLN A 920 -8.86 -7.95 -35.06
CA GLN A 920 -9.34 -6.67 -34.53
C GLN A 920 -8.54 -6.18 -33.32
N LYS A 921 -8.18 -7.09 -32.39
CA LYS A 921 -7.30 -6.79 -31.25
C LYS A 921 -5.94 -6.30 -31.72
N ARG A 922 -5.32 -7.02 -32.68
CA ARG A 922 -4.04 -6.65 -33.27
C ARG A 922 -4.10 -5.31 -34.00
N TRP A 923 -5.18 -5.03 -34.73
CA TRP A 923 -5.39 -3.71 -35.34
C TRP A 923 -5.42 -2.59 -34.30
N ASN A 924 -6.18 -2.77 -33.23
CA ASN A 924 -6.28 -1.78 -32.15
C ASN A 924 -4.95 -1.60 -31.41
N ALA A 925 -4.18 -2.67 -31.20
CA ALA A 925 -2.87 -2.62 -30.54
C ALA A 925 -1.82 -1.94 -31.43
N ILE A 926 -1.71 -2.33 -32.70
CA ILE A 926 -0.73 -1.78 -33.67
C ILE A 926 -1.00 -0.31 -33.96
N TYR A 927 -2.27 0.09 -34.12
CA TYR A 927 -2.64 1.50 -34.28
C TYR A 927 -2.84 2.25 -32.95
N GLY A 928 -2.59 1.58 -31.81
CA GLY A 928 -2.60 2.13 -30.47
C GLY A 928 -1.20 2.13 -29.85
N TRP A 929 -1.03 1.42 -28.73
CA TRP A 929 0.19 1.49 -27.90
C TRP A 929 1.45 0.93 -28.57
N VAL A 930 1.34 -0.09 -29.42
CA VAL A 930 2.52 -0.80 -29.98
C VAL A 930 3.33 0.12 -30.90
N ARG A 931 2.67 1.03 -31.61
CA ARG A 931 3.35 1.99 -32.48
C ARG A 931 4.20 2.98 -31.69
N SER A 932 3.70 3.46 -30.55
CA SER A 932 4.47 4.30 -29.63
C SER A 932 5.63 3.51 -29.01
N ALA A 933 5.38 2.28 -28.55
CA ALA A 933 6.42 1.41 -28.00
C ALA A 933 7.54 1.09 -29.01
N ALA A 934 7.20 0.90 -30.30
CA ALA A 934 8.19 0.69 -31.36
C ALA A 934 9.04 1.94 -31.61
N ASN A 935 8.47 3.15 -31.48
CA ASN A 935 9.22 4.40 -31.58
C ASN A 935 10.13 4.59 -30.36
N GLU A 936 9.60 4.40 -29.15
CA GLU A 936 10.36 4.47 -27.89
C GLU A 936 11.51 3.46 -27.84
N TYR A 937 11.30 2.26 -28.38
CA TYR A 937 12.36 1.27 -28.57
C TYR A 937 13.51 1.84 -29.40
N TRP A 938 13.21 2.47 -30.55
CA TRP A 938 14.22 3.05 -31.42
C TRP A 938 14.88 4.30 -30.82
N ASP A 939 14.13 5.10 -30.07
CA ASP A 939 14.65 6.24 -29.32
C ASP A 939 15.62 5.77 -28.22
N CYS A 940 15.31 4.66 -27.51
CA CYS A 940 16.27 4.03 -26.61
C CYS A 940 17.50 3.58 -27.38
N VAL A 941 17.38 2.62 -28.32
CA VAL A 941 18.56 1.94 -28.88
C VAL A 941 19.45 2.84 -29.76
N SER A 942 18.97 4.04 -30.11
CA SER A 942 19.73 5.09 -30.80
C SER A 942 20.38 6.13 -29.87
N SER A 943 19.96 6.21 -28.60
CA SER A 943 20.58 7.06 -27.58
C SER A 943 21.86 6.43 -27.01
N THR A 944 22.86 7.26 -26.68
CA THR A 944 24.09 6.82 -25.99
C THR A 944 23.84 6.42 -24.52
N SER A 945 22.65 6.67 -23.99
CA SER A 945 22.20 6.31 -22.64
C SER A 945 21.55 4.93 -22.55
N CYS A 946 21.20 4.29 -23.66
CA CYS A 946 20.63 2.95 -23.68
C CYS A 946 21.76 1.91 -23.53
N LYS A 947 22.10 1.58 -22.28
CA LYS A 947 23.09 0.55 -21.93
C LYS A 947 22.46 -0.83 -22.13
N GLU A 948 23.22 -1.78 -22.70
CA GLU A 948 22.87 -3.19 -22.56
C GLU A 948 22.87 -3.54 -21.06
N PRO A 949 21.83 -4.19 -20.54
CA PRO A 949 21.84 -4.61 -19.15
C PRO A 949 22.92 -5.68 -18.98
N ALA A 950 23.71 -5.55 -17.89
CA ALA A 950 24.72 -6.51 -17.53
C ALA A 950 24.13 -7.93 -17.47
N SER A 951 24.98 -8.95 -17.68
CA SER A 951 24.59 -10.35 -17.85
C SER A 951 23.89 -10.96 -16.63
N ASP A 952 23.96 -10.30 -15.48
CA ASP A 952 23.20 -10.64 -14.27
C ASP A 952 22.22 -9.52 -13.91
N TYR A 953 20.99 -9.93 -13.58
CA TYR A 953 19.93 -9.06 -13.07
C TYR A 953 20.41 -8.14 -11.92
N ASN A 954 21.36 -8.63 -11.10
CA ASN A 954 21.89 -7.94 -9.92
C ASN A 954 23.01 -6.92 -10.20
N SER A 955 23.56 -6.85 -11.41
CA SER A 955 24.65 -5.90 -11.74
C SER A 955 24.20 -4.75 -12.66
N TRP A 956 22.90 -4.73 -12.99
CA TRP A 956 22.24 -3.59 -13.63
C TRP A 956 21.29 -2.81 -12.69
N GLN A 957 20.98 -3.38 -11.51
CA GLN A 957 20.49 -2.61 -10.36
C GLN A 957 21.47 -1.49 -10.02
#